data_AF-A0A9P7RJL0-F1
#
_entry.id   AF-A0A9P7RJL0-F1
#
_cell.length_a   1.000
_cell.length_b   1.000
_cell.length_c   1.000
_cell.angle_alpha   90.00
_cell.angle_beta   90.00
_cell.angle_gamma   90.00
#
_symmetry.space_group_name_H-M   'P 1'
#
loop_
_entity.id
_entity.type
_entity.pdbx_description
1 polymer ?
#
loop_
_entity_poly.entity_id
_entity_poly.type
_entity_poly.pdbx_seq_one_letter_code
_entity_poly.pdbx_strand_id
1 'polypeptide(L)'
;MSIRRPSARSRADRDNTSLLAPDTYDDDASSIHSTRSDQDSDSDDDQLQLRARNSRELRAADSLVFMEEEEIENLVEETRKKKELQRRGSGLAVPNPLKLFGRGPDGQRPGSRDGSSENLLDEKDRRQQRRMRRKQKKDRLLEKATHGEDGELMYEMEEGAMKEGSSTGESSERDDSDELDRQRLKIVTNAKSDKRRTWRRWLLIHSTIAVGFAILFLVAWKLSIGSRSTHKAEFVSNGTALFAPTTIIISLDGFRADFLQRGITPRLNAFVKEGVSPKYMLPAFPSVTFPNHYTLATGLHPESHGIVGNTFWDPDMQAEFYYTDPARSLDAKWWSGEPFWVTAERQGIRSAIHMWPGSEAHILGVEPTFLDKFNGKEVLDNKVSRILEFLDKPGMEDKTAKVEDMRPQLIAAYVPNVDADGHRYGPNSTEIRVSIESADAMMDQLFLALEQRNLTKIVNVIVVSDHGMATTDTARLLQLEDLVDTSKIEHTDGWPLYGLRPKNPDDLQGLYDGLVEKSKTNPNFEVYLRDVNMPERYHFSRNKRIAPLWIVPKAGWAIVTKEEMDVEKALKDGTVYNPRGLHGYDHEHPLMRAIFIARGPAFPHPPNSQIDNFQNINVYNILCDSVGLIPEPNNGTLRLPLTTMGTHKSEDTPPEPEDPVPPYTTTQVPAPASTPAGQSATPDKSIQVDPVPQPTPSASASNDDEKGDDEESEGADEDAMQKGKEAMIGVWDWLKDKFGKVWDKIKGSKGDKESEENKGSE
;
A
#
# COMPACT_ATOMS: atom_id res chain seq x y z
N MET A 1 2.80 -71.42 -30.27
CA MET A 1 3.63 -72.55 -29.77
C MET A 1 4.87 -71.94 -29.14
N SER A 2 5.44 -72.37 -28.02
CA SER A 2 5.06 -73.27 -26.92
C SER A 2 6.35 -73.47 -26.11
N ILE A 3 6.28 -73.33 -24.77
CA ILE A 3 6.82 -74.32 -23.79
C ILE A 3 8.37 -74.40 -23.63
N ARG A 4 9.00 -74.47 -22.43
CA ARG A 4 8.51 -74.61 -21.03
C ARG A 4 9.56 -74.16 -19.98
N ARG A 5 9.11 -74.02 -18.72
CA ARG A 5 9.92 -74.01 -17.47
C ARG A 5 10.43 -75.42 -17.09
N PRO A 6 11.31 -75.54 -16.07
CA PRO A 6 10.85 -75.91 -14.70
C PRO A 6 11.46 -74.96 -13.62
N SER A 7 10.98 -74.69 -12.38
CA SER A 7 10.16 -75.35 -11.33
C SER A 7 10.87 -76.46 -10.53
N ALA A 8 10.90 -76.53 -9.18
CA ALA A 8 10.51 -75.61 -8.09
C ALA A 8 10.94 -76.18 -6.69
N ARG A 9 10.74 -75.39 -5.60
CA ARG A 9 10.58 -75.78 -4.16
C ARG A 9 11.84 -76.20 -3.35
N SER A 10 11.96 -75.94 -2.03
CA SER A 10 11.08 -75.21 -1.06
C SER A 10 11.71 -74.95 0.33
N ARG A 11 11.27 -73.85 1.00
CA ARG A 11 11.07 -73.65 2.48
C ARG A 11 12.31 -73.72 3.42
N ALA A 12 12.45 -72.94 4.48
CA ALA A 12 11.77 -71.74 5.02
C ALA A 12 12.69 -71.09 6.11
N ASP A 13 12.36 -70.15 7.02
CA ASP A 13 11.10 -69.46 7.42
C ASP A 13 11.44 -68.15 8.22
N ARG A 14 10.43 -67.33 8.60
CA ARG A 14 10.50 -66.07 9.41
C ARG A 14 11.21 -64.86 8.76
N ASP A 15 10.86 -63.58 8.96
CA ASP A 15 9.68 -62.82 9.44
C ASP A 15 9.98 -61.32 9.10
N ASN A 16 9.08 -60.39 8.76
CA ASN A 16 7.66 -60.42 8.34
C ASN A 16 7.33 -59.11 7.53
N THR A 17 6.06 -58.84 7.26
CA THR A 17 5.36 -57.71 6.59
C THR A 17 5.53 -56.33 7.27
N SER A 18 5.66 -55.18 6.58
CA SER A 18 4.72 -54.47 5.67
C SER A 18 3.40 -54.02 6.32
N LEU A 19 3.10 -52.72 6.32
CA LEU A 19 1.73 -52.17 6.25
C LEU A 19 1.72 -50.66 5.93
N LEU A 20 0.59 -50.19 5.38
CA LEU A 20 0.26 -48.79 5.10
C LEU A 20 -0.39 -48.12 6.33
N ALA A 21 -0.41 -46.78 6.35
CA ALA A 21 -1.19 -45.95 7.27
C ALA A 21 -2.71 -46.00 6.94
N PRO A 22 -3.62 -45.33 7.69
CA PRO A 22 -3.47 -44.60 8.97
C PRO A 22 -4.43 -45.08 10.08
N ASP A 23 -4.20 -44.65 11.33
CA ASP A 23 -5.23 -44.22 12.32
C ASP A 23 -4.61 -44.03 13.73
N THR A 24 -5.36 -43.39 14.64
CA THR A 24 -5.07 -43.09 16.06
C THR A 24 -4.04 -41.96 16.34
N TYR A 25 -4.57 -40.74 16.47
CA TYR A 25 -4.08 -39.76 17.45
C TYR A 25 -4.48 -40.23 18.86
N ASP A 26 -3.66 -39.95 19.87
CA ASP A 26 -3.96 -40.29 21.28
C ASP A 26 -4.39 -39.04 22.08
N ASP A 27 -5.24 -39.24 23.09
CA ASP A 27 -6.05 -38.23 23.77
C ASP A 27 -5.46 -37.79 25.13
N ASP A 28 -4.78 -36.63 25.18
CA ASP A 28 -4.37 -35.97 26.43
C ASP A 28 -5.20 -34.68 26.70
N ALA A 29 -6.52 -34.83 26.76
CA ALA A 29 -7.44 -33.74 27.17
C ALA A 29 -8.65 -34.27 27.95
N SER A 30 -8.47 -34.49 29.26
CA SER A 30 -9.55 -34.95 30.15
C SER A 30 -10.69 -33.93 30.25
N SER A 31 -11.87 -34.30 29.77
CA SER A 31 -13.10 -33.52 29.94
C SER A 31 -13.97 -34.07 31.09
N ILE A 32 -14.50 -33.18 31.93
CA ILE A 32 -15.67 -33.46 32.77
C ILE A 32 -16.60 -32.25 32.67
N HIS A 33 -17.86 -32.51 32.32
CA HIS A 33 -18.93 -31.52 32.26
C HIS A 33 -20.10 -31.95 33.15
N SER A 34 -21.01 -31.00 33.42
CA SER A 34 -22.23 -31.12 34.27
C SER A 34 -21.95 -31.09 35.79
N THR A 35 -22.78 -30.48 36.64
CA THR A 35 -24.18 -30.01 36.48
C THR A 35 -24.43 -28.60 37.06
N ARG A 36 -25.67 -28.13 36.95
CA ARG A 36 -26.21 -26.79 37.28
C ARG A 36 -26.84 -26.80 38.69
N SER A 37 -27.03 -25.61 39.29
CA SER A 37 -27.77 -25.33 40.55
C SER A 37 -27.04 -25.78 41.84
N ASP A 38 -27.06 -25.07 42.98
CA ASP A 38 -27.89 -23.93 43.41
C ASP A 38 -27.11 -22.88 44.27
N GLN A 39 -27.87 -21.90 44.74
CA GLN A 39 -27.57 -20.65 45.46
C GLN A 39 -26.70 -20.74 46.75
N ASP A 40 -26.33 -19.53 47.23
CA ASP A 40 -25.85 -19.16 48.57
C ASP A 40 -24.37 -19.44 48.95
N SER A 41 -23.51 -18.43 48.81
CA SER A 41 -23.20 -17.52 49.95
C SER A 41 -22.15 -16.46 49.59
N ASP A 42 -22.38 -15.22 50.04
CA ASP A 42 -21.37 -14.17 50.10
C ASP A 42 -20.24 -14.59 51.06
N SER A 43 -19.00 -14.73 50.58
CA SER A 43 -17.84 -14.97 51.46
C SER A 43 -16.48 -14.45 50.98
N ASP A 44 -16.33 -14.08 49.70
CA ASP A 44 -15.04 -13.60 49.17
C ASP A 44 -14.86 -12.07 49.27
N ASP A 45 -15.96 -11.29 49.28
CA ASP A 45 -15.88 -9.85 49.59
C ASP A 45 -15.60 -9.58 51.09
N ASP A 46 -16.00 -10.49 51.98
CA ASP A 46 -15.78 -10.38 53.43
C ASP A 46 -14.32 -10.64 53.83
N GLN A 47 -13.57 -11.46 53.07
CA GLN A 47 -12.13 -11.62 53.29
C GLN A 47 -11.30 -10.40 52.86
N LEU A 48 -11.84 -9.53 51.99
CA LEU A 48 -11.25 -8.23 51.67
C LEU A 48 -11.58 -7.15 52.70
N GLN A 49 -12.70 -7.26 53.42
CA GLN A 49 -13.06 -6.34 54.52
C GLN A 49 -12.38 -6.66 55.85
N LEU A 50 -11.91 -7.90 56.07
CA LEU A 50 -11.22 -8.30 57.31
C LEU A 50 -9.73 -7.89 57.40
N ARG A 51 -9.16 -7.26 56.35
CA ARG A 51 -7.94 -6.44 56.50
C ARG A 51 -8.33 -4.99 56.78
N ALA A 52 -8.67 -4.72 58.03
CA ALA A 52 -8.85 -3.37 58.55
C ALA A 52 -7.56 -2.55 58.38
N ARG A 53 -7.44 -1.85 57.25
CA ARG A 53 -6.31 -0.95 56.96
C ARG A 53 -6.29 0.15 58.01
N ASN A 54 -5.13 0.37 58.61
CA ASN A 54 -4.93 1.41 59.61
C ASN A 54 -5.33 2.77 58.99
N SER A 55 -6.05 3.63 59.72
CA SER A 55 -6.57 4.92 59.21
C SER A 55 -5.47 5.87 58.71
N ARG A 56 -4.19 5.59 59.02
CA ARG A 56 -3.01 6.24 58.44
C ARG A 56 -2.67 5.80 57.01
N GLU A 57 -2.90 4.53 56.67
CA GLU A 57 -2.57 3.96 55.35
C GLU A 57 -3.59 4.38 54.28
N LEU A 58 -4.88 4.45 54.63
CA LEU A 58 -5.92 5.03 53.77
C LEU A 58 -5.62 6.49 53.44
N ARG A 59 -5.22 7.30 54.43
CA ARG A 59 -4.80 8.69 54.21
C ARG A 59 -3.54 8.82 53.34
N ALA A 60 -2.60 7.89 53.47
CA ALA A 60 -1.40 7.87 52.63
C ALA A 60 -1.74 7.51 51.17
N ALA A 61 -2.64 6.54 50.94
CA ALA A 61 -3.11 6.18 49.61
C ALA A 61 -3.87 7.33 48.93
N ASP A 62 -4.83 7.94 49.63
CA ASP A 62 -5.56 9.12 49.11
C ASP A 62 -4.61 10.26 48.75
N SER A 63 -3.60 10.54 49.60
CA SER A 63 -2.60 11.57 49.32
C SER A 63 -1.75 11.26 48.09
N LEU A 64 -1.49 9.99 47.79
CA LEU A 64 -0.70 9.56 46.64
C LEU A 64 -1.50 9.73 45.33
N VAL A 65 -2.78 9.32 45.34
CA VAL A 65 -3.70 9.53 44.22
C VAL A 65 -3.87 11.03 43.90
N PHE A 66 -3.96 11.90 44.91
CA PHE A 66 -4.01 13.34 44.67
C PHE A 66 -2.73 13.93 44.07
N MET A 67 -1.56 13.35 44.37
CA MET A 67 -0.30 13.76 43.75
C MET A 67 -0.20 13.28 42.29
N GLU A 68 -0.64 12.07 41.99
CA GLU A 68 -0.72 11.58 40.60
C GLU A 68 -1.71 12.40 39.75
N GLU A 69 -2.89 12.76 40.28
CA GLU A 69 -3.82 13.66 39.58
C GLU A 69 -3.19 15.05 39.30
N GLU A 70 -2.38 15.58 40.22
CA GLU A 70 -1.69 16.86 40.08
C GLU A 70 -0.53 16.80 39.07
N GLU A 71 0.24 15.71 39.02
CA GLU A 71 1.25 15.49 37.98
C GLU A 71 0.62 15.35 36.58
N ILE A 72 -0.52 14.64 36.46
CA ILE A 72 -1.24 14.49 35.20
C ILE A 72 -1.84 15.83 34.73
N GLU A 73 -2.47 16.63 35.60
CA GLU A 73 -2.95 17.98 35.21
C GLU A 73 -1.78 18.89 34.77
N ASN A 74 -0.63 18.83 35.44
CA ASN A 74 0.57 19.60 35.04
C ASN A 74 1.12 19.16 33.66
N LEU A 75 1.21 17.85 33.39
CA LEU A 75 1.62 17.32 32.08
C LEU A 75 0.67 17.75 30.95
N VAL A 76 -0.64 17.83 31.23
CA VAL A 76 -1.64 18.32 30.27
C VAL A 76 -1.50 19.84 30.04
N GLU A 77 -1.21 20.64 31.07
CA GLU A 77 -0.91 22.07 30.88
C GLU A 77 0.39 22.31 30.11
N GLU A 78 1.45 21.55 30.39
CA GLU A 78 2.73 21.68 29.67
C GLU A 78 2.61 21.27 28.20
N THR A 79 1.99 20.12 27.90
CA THR A 79 1.77 19.70 26.50
C THR A 79 0.90 20.69 25.74
N ARG A 80 -0.08 21.32 26.40
CA ARG A 80 -0.89 22.39 25.81
C ARG A 80 -0.06 23.65 25.54
N LYS A 81 0.75 24.13 26.50
CA LYS A 81 1.69 25.25 26.30
C LYS A 81 2.68 24.96 25.17
N LYS A 82 3.16 23.72 25.05
CA LYS A 82 4.11 23.28 24.00
C LYS A 82 3.47 23.30 22.61
N LYS A 83 2.22 22.86 22.47
CA LYS A 83 1.43 23.01 21.22
C LYS A 83 1.14 24.47 20.87
N GLU A 84 0.93 25.33 21.86
CA GLU A 84 0.67 26.77 21.67
C GLU A 84 1.94 27.55 21.27
N LEU A 85 3.12 27.12 21.75
CA LEU A 85 4.43 27.61 21.31
C LEU A 85 4.78 27.14 19.88
N GLN A 86 4.50 25.87 19.53
CA GLN A 86 4.70 25.37 18.17
C GLN A 86 3.83 26.13 17.14
N ARG A 87 2.59 26.47 17.49
CA ARG A 87 1.71 27.32 16.65
C ARG A 87 2.20 28.76 16.44
N ARG A 88 3.21 29.22 17.19
CA ARG A 88 3.83 30.55 17.06
C ARG A 88 5.21 30.52 16.37
N GLY A 89 5.67 29.36 15.91
CA GLY A 89 7.04 29.15 15.41
C GLY A 89 7.28 29.33 13.90
N SER A 90 6.24 29.49 13.07
CA SER A 90 6.37 29.59 11.61
C SER A 90 5.96 30.97 11.10
N GLY A 91 6.93 31.89 10.96
CA GLY A 91 6.67 33.26 10.51
C GLY A 91 7.90 34.16 10.52
N LEU A 92 8.84 33.93 9.61
CA LEU A 92 9.94 34.86 9.34
C LEU A 92 9.41 36.06 8.54
N ALA A 93 9.30 37.22 9.18
CA ALA A 93 8.98 38.50 8.52
C ALA A 93 9.90 39.62 9.03
N VAL A 94 10.60 40.26 8.10
CA VAL A 94 11.56 41.35 8.34
C VAL A 94 10.80 42.65 8.70
N PRO A 95 11.23 43.44 9.70
CA PRO A 95 10.55 44.68 10.06
C PRO A 95 10.91 45.83 9.10
N ASN A 96 9.89 46.46 8.50
CA ASN A 96 10.04 47.68 7.69
C ASN A 96 9.62 48.92 8.51
N PRO A 97 10.54 49.89 8.80
CA PRO A 97 10.29 50.95 9.77
C PRO A 97 9.71 52.24 9.15
N LEU A 98 8.54 52.17 8.51
CA LEU A 98 7.82 53.36 8.03
C LEU A 98 6.30 53.27 8.25
N LYS A 99 5.83 53.81 9.39
CA LYS A 99 4.52 54.48 9.54
C LYS A 99 4.41 55.19 10.90
N LEU A 100 5.08 56.33 11.01
CA LEU A 100 4.57 57.43 11.84
C LEU A 100 3.42 58.14 11.07
N PHE A 101 2.58 58.88 11.82
CA PHE A 101 1.46 59.72 11.37
C PHE A 101 0.13 59.03 11.00
N GLY A 102 -0.95 59.48 11.66
CA GLY A 102 -2.34 59.10 11.39
C GLY A 102 -3.20 59.07 12.66
N ARG A 103 -3.92 60.16 12.97
CA ARG A 103 -4.78 60.32 14.16
C ARG A 103 -6.13 60.91 13.72
N GLY A 104 -7.26 60.25 14.01
CA GLY A 104 -8.60 60.79 13.70
C GLY A 104 -9.73 59.75 13.86
N PRO A 105 -10.99 60.14 14.16
CA PRO A 105 -11.88 59.30 14.97
C PRO A 105 -13.29 59.01 14.40
N ASP A 106 -14.03 58.21 15.19
CA ASP A 106 -15.51 58.04 15.24
C ASP A 106 -16.28 57.42 14.06
N GLY A 107 -17.26 56.58 14.40
CA GLY A 107 -18.20 55.94 13.47
C GLY A 107 -18.97 54.76 14.10
N GLN A 108 -20.19 55.01 14.58
CA GLN A 108 -21.01 54.03 15.32
C GLN A 108 -21.68 52.97 14.41
N ARG A 109 -21.93 51.79 14.99
CA ARG A 109 -22.83 50.75 14.45
C ARG A 109 -24.31 51.07 14.74
N PRO A 110 -25.21 50.59 13.87
CA PRO A 110 -26.24 49.64 14.29
C PRO A 110 -26.25 48.38 13.38
N GLY A 111 -26.83 47.23 13.73
CA GLY A 111 -27.39 46.80 15.01
C GLY A 111 -28.32 45.57 14.89
N SER A 112 -27.84 44.38 15.32
CA SER A 112 -28.63 43.16 15.70
C SER A 112 -29.46 42.48 14.57
N ARG A 113 -29.75 41.16 14.54
CA ARG A 113 -29.89 40.02 15.51
C ARG A 113 -29.62 38.69 14.77
N ASP A 114 -29.55 37.49 15.33
CA ASP A 114 -29.35 36.95 16.71
C ASP A 114 -28.77 35.51 16.53
N GLY A 115 -28.04 34.97 17.51
CA GLY A 115 -27.40 33.64 17.33
C GLY A 115 -26.52 33.11 18.47
N SER A 116 -27.08 33.03 19.69
CA SER A 116 -26.59 32.23 20.84
C SER A 116 -25.10 32.31 21.23
N SER A 117 -24.76 33.27 22.10
CA SER A 117 -23.50 33.26 22.88
C SER A 117 -23.66 32.72 24.33
N GLU A 118 -24.90 32.45 24.77
CA GLU A 118 -25.20 32.10 26.18
C GLU A 118 -24.65 30.74 26.63
N ASN A 119 -24.60 29.72 25.74
CA ASN A 119 -24.18 28.37 26.10
C ASN A 119 -22.71 28.26 26.53
N LEU A 120 -21.82 29.15 26.06
CA LEU A 120 -20.39 29.13 26.41
C LEU A 120 -20.07 29.79 27.75
N LEU A 121 -20.97 30.62 28.28
CA LEU A 121 -20.82 31.24 29.60
C LEU A 121 -21.28 30.27 30.70
N ASP A 122 -22.42 29.60 30.52
CA ASP A 122 -22.93 28.61 31.48
C ASP A 122 -21.96 27.41 31.65
N GLU A 123 -21.30 26.94 30.60
CA GLU A 123 -20.26 25.91 30.72
C GLU A 123 -19.05 26.37 31.56
N LYS A 124 -18.64 27.63 31.40
CA LYS A 124 -17.47 28.20 32.09
C LYS A 124 -17.75 28.38 33.58
N ASP A 125 -18.95 28.83 33.91
CA ASP A 125 -19.40 29.01 35.30
C ASP A 125 -19.65 27.66 35.98
N ARG A 126 -20.27 26.67 35.29
CA ARG A 126 -20.35 25.29 35.78
C ARG A 126 -18.96 24.70 36.06
N ARG A 127 -17.95 24.99 35.23
CA ARG A 127 -16.56 24.53 35.44
C ARG A 127 -15.89 25.23 36.63
N GLN A 128 -16.14 26.53 36.86
CA GLN A 128 -15.69 27.23 38.06
C GLN A 128 -16.36 26.70 39.34
N GLN A 129 -17.68 26.47 39.32
CA GLN A 129 -18.41 25.88 40.45
C GLN A 129 -17.90 24.47 40.79
N ARG A 130 -17.57 23.64 39.80
CA ARG A 130 -16.92 22.32 40.02
C ARG A 130 -15.54 22.46 40.70
N ARG A 131 -14.71 23.43 40.28
CA ARG A 131 -13.42 23.72 40.94
C ARG A 131 -13.61 24.21 42.38
N MET A 132 -14.56 25.12 42.63
CA MET A 132 -14.89 25.61 43.98
C MET A 132 -15.38 24.49 44.90
N ARG A 133 -16.27 23.60 44.43
CA ARG A 133 -16.72 22.43 45.20
C ARG A 133 -15.57 21.46 45.52
N ARG A 134 -14.65 21.20 44.59
CA ARG A 134 -13.45 20.37 44.84
C ARG A 134 -12.55 21.02 45.90
N LYS A 135 -12.33 22.33 45.83
CA LYS A 135 -11.55 23.07 46.83
C LYS A 135 -12.21 23.01 48.22
N GLN A 136 -13.50 23.30 48.34
CA GLN A 136 -14.24 23.18 49.61
C GLN A 136 -14.23 21.74 50.16
N LYS A 137 -14.29 20.71 49.30
CA LYS A 137 -14.14 19.31 49.74
C LYS A 137 -12.73 19.04 50.28
N LYS A 138 -11.67 19.56 49.63
CA LYS A 138 -10.28 19.47 50.11
C LYS A 138 -10.12 20.17 51.46
N ASP A 139 -10.62 21.41 51.58
CA ASP A 139 -10.51 22.20 52.81
C ASP A 139 -11.23 21.52 53.98
N ARG A 140 -12.46 21.01 53.77
CA ARG A 140 -13.22 20.24 54.79
C ARG A 140 -12.57 18.90 55.16
N LEU A 141 -11.84 18.27 54.23
CA LEU A 141 -11.08 17.05 54.53
C LEU A 141 -9.80 17.35 55.30
N LEU A 142 -9.13 18.48 55.03
CA LEU A 142 -8.01 18.97 55.84
C LEU A 142 -8.44 19.36 57.27
N GLU A 143 -9.59 20.01 57.40
CA GLU A 143 -10.20 20.35 58.68
C GLU A 143 -10.54 19.08 59.49
N LYS A 144 -11.17 18.08 58.86
CA LYS A 144 -11.38 16.76 59.49
C LYS A 144 -10.11 15.97 59.77
N ALA A 145 -9.03 16.18 58.99
CA ALA A 145 -7.74 15.56 59.25
C ALA A 145 -6.94 16.24 60.39
N THR A 146 -7.34 17.45 60.79
CA THR A 146 -6.71 18.21 61.89
C THR A 146 -7.53 18.22 63.18
N HIS A 147 -8.85 18.02 63.11
CA HIS A 147 -9.78 18.10 64.26
C HIS A 147 -10.79 16.92 64.33
N GLY A 148 -10.54 15.80 63.64
CA GLY A 148 -11.34 14.58 63.74
C GLY A 148 -10.92 13.69 64.91
N GLU A 149 -11.86 12.89 65.44
CA GLU A 149 -11.83 12.19 66.75
C GLU A 149 -10.67 11.17 66.98
N ASP A 150 -9.80 10.92 66.00
CA ASP A 150 -8.53 10.18 66.18
C ASP A 150 -7.33 11.11 66.50
N GLY A 151 -7.52 12.44 66.45
CA GLY A 151 -6.49 13.45 66.73
C GLY A 151 -6.20 13.66 68.22
N GLU A 152 -7.15 13.30 69.10
CA GLU A 152 -7.00 13.45 70.55
C GLU A 152 -6.00 12.46 71.18
N LEU A 153 -5.65 11.36 70.49
CA LEU A 153 -4.70 10.35 70.99
C LEU A 153 -3.24 10.58 70.56
N MET A 154 -2.93 11.70 69.92
CA MET A 154 -1.57 12.14 69.57
C MET A 154 -1.19 13.50 70.17
N TYR A 155 -2.02 14.04 71.08
CA TYR A 155 -1.78 15.29 71.80
C TYR A 155 -1.74 15.14 73.34
N GLU A 156 -1.63 13.90 73.84
CA GLU A 156 -1.51 13.57 75.28
C GLU A 156 -0.12 13.07 75.72
N MET A 157 0.91 13.14 74.85
CA MET A 157 2.27 12.65 75.21
C MET A 157 3.41 13.68 75.03
N GLU A 158 3.12 14.91 74.64
CA GLU A 158 4.07 16.03 74.67
C GLU A 158 3.36 17.29 75.20
N GLU A 159 3.76 17.73 76.42
CA GLU A 159 3.37 18.98 77.10
C GLU A 159 1.88 19.13 77.51
N GLY A 160 1.50 19.20 78.79
CA GLY A 160 2.25 19.12 80.05
C GLY A 160 1.37 19.55 81.22
N ALA A 161 1.16 18.67 82.21
CA ALA A 161 0.27 18.95 83.34
C ALA A 161 0.98 19.63 84.51
N MET A 162 0.70 20.92 84.74
CA MET A 162 0.51 21.44 86.09
C MET A 162 -0.28 22.75 86.05
N LYS A 163 -1.43 22.79 86.74
CA LYS A 163 -2.20 24.01 87.00
C LYS A 163 -2.60 24.07 88.48
N GLU A 164 -2.15 25.16 89.11
CA GLU A 164 -2.68 25.86 90.30
C GLU A 164 -3.22 25.06 91.50
N GLY A 165 -2.57 25.24 92.67
CA GLY A 165 -3.07 24.79 93.96
C GLY A 165 -2.36 25.42 95.16
N SER A 166 -2.94 26.51 95.70
CA SER A 166 -2.79 27.08 97.05
C SER A 166 -1.82 26.39 98.06
N SER A 167 -0.80 27.10 98.56
CA SER A 167 -0.85 27.78 99.88
C SER A 167 0.52 28.34 100.34
N THR A 168 0.46 29.43 101.11
CA THR A 168 1.38 29.90 102.18
C THR A 168 2.76 29.23 102.35
N GLY A 169 3.84 30.01 102.35
CA GLY A 169 5.14 29.53 102.86
C GLY A 169 6.32 30.45 102.61
N GLU A 170 6.77 31.12 103.67
CA GLU A 170 7.95 32.00 103.74
C GLU A 170 9.28 31.21 103.78
N SER A 171 10.36 31.82 103.26
CA SER A 171 11.78 31.61 103.63
C SER A 171 12.69 30.52 103.00
N SER A 172 13.86 31.03 102.55
CA SER A 172 15.26 30.48 102.61
C SER A 172 15.80 29.40 101.64
N GLU A 173 16.72 29.89 100.79
CA GLU A 173 18.13 29.45 100.57
C GLU A 173 18.55 28.17 99.78
N ARG A 174 19.51 28.42 98.85
CA ARG A 174 20.56 27.57 98.23
C ARG A 174 20.13 26.57 97.13
N ASP A 175 20.70 26.52 95.93
CA ASP A 175 22.09 26.67 95.39
C ASP A 175 22.79 25.31 95.18
N ASP A 176 22.57 24.69 94.00
CA ASP A 176 23.44 23.71 93.30
C ASP A 176 22.72 23.08 92.08
N SER A 177 23.18 23.29 90.83
CA SER A 177 23.04 22.32 89.69
C SER A 177 23.69 22.74 88.35
N ASP A 178 24.97 23.09 88.30
CA ASP A 178 25.64 23.57 87.05
C ASP A 178 26.12 22.45 86.08
N GLU A 179 25.80 21.18 86.37
CA GLU A 179 26.36 20.01 85.65
C GLU A 179 25.48 19.49 84.49
N LEU A 180 24.16 19.76 84.49
CA LEU A 180 23.21 19.14 83.54
C LEU A 180 23.20 19.78 82.14
N ASP A 181 23.46 21.09 82.02
CA ASP A 181 23.38 21.79 80.72
C ASP A 181 24.56 21.50 79.78
N ARG A 182 25.70 21.07 80.30
CA ARG A 182 26.87 20.73 79.47
C ARG A 182 26.70 19.45 78.65
N GLN A 183 25.84 18.52 79.07
CA GLN A 183 25.59 17.28 78.31
C GLN A 183 24.59 17.46 77.17
N ARG A 184 23.52 18.25 77.36
CA ARG A 184 22.53 18.53 76.31
C ARG A 184 23.13 19.22 75.07
N LEU A 185 24.05 20.17 75.27
CA LEU A 185 24.69 20.90 74.17
C LEU A 185 25.50 20.01 73.21
N LYS A 186 26.22 18.98 73.70
CA LYS A 186 27.02 18.08 72.85
C LYS A 186 26.16 17.15 71.97
N ILE A 187 24.99 16.74 72.47
CA ILE A 187 24.06 15.87 71.72
C ILE A 187 23.44 16.66 70.55
N VAL A 188 23.02 17.91 70.80
CA VAL A 188 22.44 18.79 69.76
C VAL A 188 23.45 19.17 68.68
N THR A 189 24.74 19.34 69.00
CA THR A 189 25.78 19.60 67.99
C THR A 189 26.05 18.40 67.08
N ASN A 190 26.11 17.18 67.63
CA ASN A 190 26.33 15.96 66.83
C ASN A 190 25.12 15.63 65.94
N ALA A 191 23.89 15.82 66.43
CA ALA A 191 22.68 15.61 65.64
C ALA A 191 22.61 16.53 64.40
N LYS A 192 23.13 17.76 64.49
CA LYS A 192 23.23 18.68 63.34
C LYS A 192 24.37 18.33 62.36
N SER A 193 25.48 17.74 62.82
CA SER A 193 26.54 17.29 61.90
C SER A 193 26.14 16.06 61.10
N ASP A 194 25.46 15.09 61.71
CA ASP A 194 25.09 13.86 61.00
C ASP A 194 23.98 14.09 59.95
N LYS A 195 22.97 14.92 60.21
CA LYS A 195 21.98 15.32 59.19
C LYS A 195 22.62 16.01 57.97
N ARG A 196 23.67 16.82 58.15
CA ARG A 196 24.42 17.43 57.03
C ARG A 196 25.26 16.42 56.26
N ARG A 197 25.80 15.39 56.94
CA ARG A 197 26.62 14.33 56.34
C ARG A 197 25.78 13.31 55.57
N THR A 198 24.58 12.98 56.05
CA THR A 198 23.65 12.09 55.34
C THR A 198 23.04 12.77 54.11
N TRP A 199 22.64 14.05 54.19
CA TRP A 199 22.15 14.78 53.02
C TRP A 199 23.20 14.88 51.90
N ARG A 200 24.45 15.23 52.24
CA ARG A 200 25.55 15.25 51.25
C ARG A 200 25.84 13.87 50.64
N ARG A 201 25.71 12.79 51.43
CA ARG A 201 25.80 11.41 50.90
C ARG A 201 24.65 11.09 49.95
N TRP A 202 23.41 11.42 50.31
CA TRP A 202 22.25 11.21 49.42
C TRP A 202 22.38 12.01 48.13
N LEU A 203 22.82 13.27 48.20
CA LEU A 203 23.01 14.14 47.04
C LEU A 203 24.15 13.65 46.13
N LEU A 204 25.25 13.13 46.71
CA LEU A 204 26.29 12.44 45.96
C LEU A 204 25.77 11.15 45.29
N ILE A 205 25.02 10.31 46.02
CA ILE A 205 24.40 9.08 45.48
C ILE A 205 23.48 9.42 44.30
N HIS A 206 22.61 10.42 44.45
CA HIS A 206 21.69 10.85 43.39
C HIS A 206 22.43 11.47 42.21
N SER A 207 23.49 12.24 42.45
CA SER A 207 24.38 12.73 41.39
C SER A 207 25.07 11.58 40.64
N THR A 208 25.53 10.53 41.34
CA THR A 208 26.14 9.36 40.67
C THR A 208 25.12 8.52 39.91
N ILE A 209 23.88 8.39 40.41
CA ILE A 209 22.80 7.71 39.69
C ILE A 209 22.41 8.52 38.44
N ALA A 210 22.26 9.84 38.55
CA ALA A 210 21.95 10.71 37.42
C ALA A 210 23.07 10.72 36.36
N VAL A 211 24.34 10.75 36.76
CA VAL A 211 25.48 10.60 35.84
C VAL A 211 25.51 9.19 35.22
N GLY A 212 25.22 8.15 35.99
CA GLY A 212 25.08 6.77 35.47
C GLY A 212 23.96 6.66 34.44
N PHE A 213 22.79 7.24 34.70
CA PHE A 213 21.68 7.32 33.76
C PHE A 213 22.00 8.15 32.53
N ALA A 214 22.71 9.28 32.67
CA ALA A 214 23.15 10.09 31.54
C ALA A 214 24.17 9.34 30.66
N ILE A 215 25.10 8.58 31.26
CA ILE A 215 26.03 7.72 30.53
C ILE A 215 25.28 6.57 29.84
N LEU A 216 24.37 5.89 30.53
CA LEU A 216 23.54 4.82 29.94
C LEU A 216 22.66 5.36 28.81
N PHE A 217 22.08 6.54 28.97
CA PHE A 217 21.30 7.21 27.92
C PHE A 217 22.17 7.62 26.74
N LEU A 218 23.39 8.12 26.95
CA LEU A 218 24.33 8.43 25.87
C LEU A 218 24.84 7.17 25.17
N VAL A 219 25.07 6.07 25.89
CA VAL A 219 25.45 4.77 25.32
C VAL A 219 24.27 4.18 24.54
N ALA A 220 23.08 4.17 25.11
CA ALA A 220 21.85 3.72 24.44
C ALA A 220 21.55 4.60 23.21
N TRP A 221 21.68 5.92 23.29
CA TRP A 221 21.60 6.83 22.14
C TRP A 221 22.66 6.47 21.10
N LYS A 222 23.93 6.28 21.48
CA LYS A 222 25.00 6.01 20.51
C LYS A 222 25.00 4.58 19.95
N LEU A 223 24.21 3.67 20.53
CA LEU A 223 23.88 2.35 20.00
C LEU A 223 22.55 2.38 19.20
N SER A 224 21.62 3.28 19.55
CA SER A 224 20.32 3.51 18.88
C SER A 224 20.42 4.42 17.65
N ILE A 225 21.41 5.30 17.59
CA ILE A 225 22.12 5.55 16.33
C ILE A 225 22.81 4.23 16.03
N GLY A 226 22.04 3.30 15.48
CA GLY A 226 22.62 2.12 14.85
C GLY A 226 23.70 2.63 13.91
N SER A 227 24.80 1.88 13.80
CA SER A 227 25.72 2.08 12.69
C SER A 227 24.87 1.95 11.43
N ARG A 228 24.42 3.08 10.86
CA ARG A 228 23.89 3.13 9.51
C ARG A 228 24.99 2.46 8.72
N SER A 229 24.71 1.26 8.22
CA SER A 229 25.60 0.60 7.31
C SER A 229 25.59 1.49 6.08
N THR A 230 26.47 2.48 6.07
CA THR A 230 26.89 3.13 4.85
C THR A 230 27.60 2.03 4.10
N HIS A 231 26.81 1.19 3.40
CA HIS A 231 27.30 0.42 2.28
C HIS A 231 28.09 1.45 1.47
N LYS A 232 29.42 1.34 1.52
CA LYS A 232 30.26 2.13 0.65
C LYS A 232 29.96 1.60 -0.73
N ALA A 233 29.02 2.26 -1.40
CA ALA A 233 28.65 1.97 -2.77
C ALA A 233 29.95 1.88 -3.57
N GLU A 234 30.23 0.70 -4.11
CA GLU A 234 31.40 0.52 -4.95
C GLU A 234 31.10 1.23 -6.27
N PHE A 235 31.82 2.32 -6.52
CA PHE A 235 31.62 3.12 -7.72
C PHE A 235 32.34 2.48 -8.89
N VAL A 236 31.58 2.14 -9.94
CA VAL A 236 32.09 1.57 -11.18
C VAL A 236 32.08 2.66 -12.26
N SER A 237 33.13 2.75 -13.07
CA SER A 237 33.16 3.70 -14.19
C SER A 237 32.68 3.07 -15.49
N ASN A 238 31.90 3.81 -16.26
CA ASN A 238 31.55 3.48 -17.65
C ASN A 238 32.58 4.05 -18.67
N GLY A 239 33.63 4.71 -18.19
CA GLY A 239 34.66 5.41 -18.97
C GLY A 239 34.51 6.93 -19.03
N THR A 240 33.32 7.49 -18.74
CA THR A 240 33.07 8.94 -18.73
C THR A 240 32.63 9.48 -17.36
N ALA A 241 31.94 8.66 -16.58
CA ALA A 241 31.39 9.01 -15.27
C ALA A 241 31.58 7.86 -14.26
N LEU A 242 31.24 8.10 -12.98
CA LEU A 242 31.19 7.07 -11.93
C LEU A 242 29.75 6.76 -11.55
N PHE A 243 29.41 5.47 -11.44
CA PHE A 243 28.09 4.98 -11.09
C PHE A 243 28.17 4.17 -9.81
N ALA A 244 27.34 4.52 -8.83
CA ALA A 244 26.97 3.62 -7.75
C ALA A 244 26.04 2.49 -8.29
N PRO A 245 25.76 1.42 -7.52
CA PRO A 245 24.76 0.43 -7.90
C PRO A 245 23.45 1.12 -8.32
N THR A 246 23.06 0.90 -9.56
CA THR A 246 21.96 1.62 -10.21
C THR A 246 20.98 0.60 -10.79
N THR A 247 19.69 0.74 -10.50
CA THR A 247 18.64 -0.14 -11.02
C THR A 247 17.53 0.67 -11.68
N ILE A 248 17.14 0.23 -12.88
CA ILE A 248 15.96 0.71 -13.61
C ILE A 248 14.88 -0.36 -13.48
N ILE A 249 13.70 0.00 -13.00
CA ILE A 249 12.49 -0.84 -13.05
C ILE A 249 11.47 -0.24 -14.03
N ILE A 250 10.98 -1.05 -14.95
CA ILE A 250 10.01 -0.64 -15.97
C ILE A 250 8.77 -1.53 -15.85
N SER A 251 7.62 -0.92 -15.63
CA SER A 251 6.32 -1.61 -15.64
C SER A 251 5.63 -1.42 -17.00
N LEU A 252 5.36 -2.53 -17.68
CA LEU A 252 4.53 -2.60 -18.88
C LEU A 252 3.12 -3.01 -18.45
N ASP A 253 2.20 -2.05 -18.36
CA ASP A 253 0.85 -2.28 -17.83
C ASP A 253 0.09 -3.31 -18.68
N GLY A 254 -0.63 -4.22 -18.02
CA GLY A 254 -1.46 -5.25 -18.67
C GLY A 254 -0.70 -6.23 -19.57
N PHE A 255 0.64 -6.23 -19.53
CA PHE A 255 1.47 -7.10 -20.38
C PHE A 255 1.40 -8.55 -19.88
N ARG A 256 0.48 -9.31 -20.49
CA ARG A 256 0.21 -10.72 -20.18
C ARG A 256 1.38 -11.62 -20.55
N ALA A 257 1.67 -12.63 -19.71
CA ALA A 257 2.88 -13.44 -19.85
C ALA A 257 3.03 -14.19 -21.20
N ASP A 258 1.94 -14.61 -21.84
CA ASP A 258 1.95 -15.26 -23.16
C ASP A 258 2.26 -14.29 -24.33
N PHE A 259 2.21 -12.97 -24.13
CA PHE A 259 2.54 -12.02 -25.20
C PHE A 259 4.00 -12.20 -25.66
N LEU A 260 4.90 -12.65 -24.77
CA LEU A 260 6.28 -13.04 -25.08
C LEU A 260 6.39 -14.23 -26.05
N GLN A 261 5.31 -14.95 -26.34
CA GLN A 261 5.30 -16.17 -27.15
C GLN A 261 4.78 -15.92 -28.57
N ARG A 262 4.21 -14.73 -28.83
CA ARG A 262 3.53 -14.36 -30.08
C ARG A 262 4.46 -14.06 -31.26
N GLY A 263 5.77 -14.17 -31.06
CA GLY A 263 6.79 -13.92 -32.09
C GLY A 263 6.99 -12.44 -32.47
N ILE A 264 6.45 -11.51 -31.66
CA ILE A 264 6.45 -10.06 -31.91
C ILE A 264 7.23 -9.25 -30.85
N THR A 265 7.96 -9.94 -29.98
CA THR A 265 8.70 -9.35 -28.86
C THR A 265 10.20 -9.69 -28.89
N PRO A 266 10.90 -9.54 -30.05
CA PRO A 266 12.27 -10.02 -30.22
C PRO A 266 13.24 -9.48 -29.16
N ARG A 267 13.09 -8.24 -28.71
CA ARG A 267 13.96 -7.63 -27.69
C ARG A 267 13.70 -8.17 -26.29
N LEU A 268 12.44 -8.29 -25.87
CA LEU A 268 12.09 -8.90 -24.58
C LEU A 268 12.45 -10.39 -24.56
N ASN A 269 12.27 -11.11 -25.68
CA ASN A 269 12.73 -12.50 -25.81
C ASN A 269 14.25 -12.63 -25.77
N ALA A 270 15.00 -11.67 -26.32
CA ALA A 270 16.45 -11.61 -26.16
C ALA A 270 16.84 -11.29 -24.71
N PHE A 271 16.10 -10.40 -24.04
CA PHE A 271 16.33 -10.04 -22.64
C PHE A 271 16.13 -11.24 -21.69
N VAL A 272 15.11 -12.07 -21.90
CA VAL A 272 14.95 -13.38 -21.23
C VAL A 272 16.19 -14.27 -21.41
N LYS A 273 16.68 -14.40 -22.65
CA LYS A 273 17.86 -15.23 -22.98
C LYS A 273 19.17 -14.68 -22.41
N GLU A 274 19.24 -13.40 -22.09
CA GLU A 274 20.42 -12.74 -21.53
C GLU A 274 20.41 -12.63 -20.00
N GLY A 275 19.24 -12.81 -19.37
CA GLY A 275 19.01 -12.52 -17.95
C GLY A 275 18.47 -13.71 -17.16
N VAL A 276 17.68 -13.37 -16.14
CA VAL A 276 16.97 -14.29 -15.25
C VAL A 276 15.47 -13.98 -15.22
N SER A 277 14.61 -14.99 -15.31
CA SER A 277 13.15 -14.84 -15.30
C SER A 277 12.43 -16.10 -14.81
N PRO A 278 11.25 -15.98 -14.16
CA PRO A 278 10.32 -17.09 -14.00
C PRO A 278 9.65 -17.41 -15.35
N LYS A 279 8.77 -18.42 -15.39
CA LYS A 279 7.89 -18.60 -16.56
C LYS A 279 6.80 -17.52 -16.61
N TYR A 280 6.40 -17.04 -15.44
CA TYR A 280 5.50 -15.91 -15.23
C TYR A 280 5.58 -15.44 -13.77
N MET A 281 5.18 -14.19 -13.53
CA MET A 281 4.93 -13.66 -12.20
C MET A 281 3.42 -13.70 -11.91
N LEU A 282 3.05 -13.96 -10.67
CA LEU A 282 1.66 -13.87 -10.21
C LEU A 282 1.40 -12.45 -9.66
N PRO A 283 0.30 -11.78 -10.03
CA PRO A 283 -0.13 -10.56 -9.35
C PRO A 283 -0.60 -10.87 -7.91
N ALA A 284 -0.89 -9.82 -7.14
CA ALA A 284 -1.72 -9.90 -5.96
C ALA A 284 -3.21 -9.78 -6.35
N PHE A 285 -4.09 -10.27 -5.48
CA PHE A 285 -5.54 -10.15 -5.68
C PHE A 285 -6.08 -8.86 -5.01
N PRO A 286 -6.99 -8.11 -5.67
CA PRO A 286 -7.44 -8.26 -7.06
C PRO A 286 -6.36 -7.84 -8.07
N SER A 287 -6.33 -8.48 -9.24
CA SER A 287 -5.32 -8.26 -10.29
C SER A 287 -5.56 -6.97 -11.11
N VAL A 288 -5.68 -5.83 -10.42
CA VAL A 288 -5.91 -4.49 -10.97
C VAL A 288 -4.74 -3.53 -10.70
N THR A 289 -4.67 -2.48 -11.52
CA THR A 289 -3.50 -1.63 -11.72
C THR A 289 -2.94 -0.98 -10.47
N PHE A 290 -3.74 -0.18 -9.74
CA PHE A 290 -3.23 0.59 -8.60
C PHE A 290 -2.81 -0.32 -7.42
N PRO A 291 -3.60 -1.33 -7.01
CA PRO A 291 -3.17 -2.31 -6.03
C PRO A 291 -1.86 -3.01 -6.41
N ASN A 292 -1.70 -3.47 -7.67
CA ASN A 292 -0.51 -4.24 -8.06
C ASN A 292 0.73 -3.37 -8.27
N HIS A 293 0.61 -2.17 -8.83
CA HIS A 293 1.73 -1.23 -8.90
C HIS A 293 2.20 -0.77 -7.52
N TYR A 294 1.31 -0.67 -6.53
CA TYR A 294 1.69 -0.33 -5.16
C TYR A 294 2.15 -1.54 -4.35
N THR A 295 1.68 -2.76 -4.66
CA THR A 295 2.27 -4.02 -4.20
C THR A 295 3.72 -4.15 -4.69
N LEU A 296 3.98 -3.94 -5.99
CA LEU A 296 5.34 -3.87 -6.56
C LEU A 296 6.20 -2.80 -5.84
N ALA A 297 5.58 -1.69 -5.45
CA ALA A 297 6.26 -0.59 -4.78
C ALA A 297 6.64 -0.86 -3.31
N THR A 298 5.87 -1.70 -2.58
CA THR A 298 5.95 -1.85 -1.11
C THR A 298 6.23 -3.27 -0.62
N GLY A 299 6.05 -4.28 -1.48
CA GLY A 299 6.11 -5.69 -1.12
C GLY A 299 4.98 -6.18 -0.22
N LEU A 300 3.93 -5.38 -0.04
CA LEU A 300 2.78 -5.67 0.80
C LEU A 300 1.59 -6.17 -0.04
N HIS A 301 0.70 -6.97 0.56
CA HIS A 301 -0.60 -7.26 -0.05
C HIS A 301 -1.55 -6.03 0.00
N PRO A 302 -2.57 -5.96 -0.88
CA PRO A 302 -3.58 -4.90 -0.88
C PRO A 302 -4.27 -4.68 0.47
N GLU A 303 -4.56 -5.74 1.24
CA GLU A 303 -5.12 -5.58 2.59
C GLU A 303 -4.19 -4.83 3.56
N SER A 304 -2.87 -4.92 3.37
CA SER A 304 -1.85 -4.29 4.22
C SER A 304 -1.51 -2.86 3.78
N HIS A 305 -1.30 -2.62 2.49
CA HIS A 305 -0.95 -1.28 1.97
C HIS A 305 -2.18 -0.38 1.75
N GLY A 306 -3.39 -0.93 1.86
CA GLY A 306 -4.65 -0.19 1.96
C GLY A 306 -5.23 0.32 0.65
N ILE A 307 -4.61 0.02 -0.49
CA ILE A 307 -5.14 0.32 -1.83
C ILE A 307 -5.74 -0.99 -2.33
N VAL A 308 -7.02 -1.19 -2.05
CA VAL A 308 -7.70 -2.50 -2.20
C VAL A 308 -8.43 -2.68 -3.54
N GLY A 309 -8.46 -1.62 -4.35
CA GLY A 309 -9.05 -1.59 -5.68
C GLY A 309 -8.79 -0.23 -6.33
N ASN A 310 -9.16 -0.09 -7.60
CA ASN A 310 -9.12 1.20 -8.30
C ASN A 310 -10.25 2.15 -7.81
N THR A 311 -11.29 1.59 -7.18
CA THR A 311 -12.42 2.28 -6.55
C THR A 311 -12.77 1.58 -5.24
N PHE A 312 -12.97 2.31 -4.12
CA PHE A 312 -13.47 1.75 -2.86
C PHE A 312 -13.92 2.83 -1.87
N TRP A 313 -14.84 2.47 -0.97
CA TRP A 313 -15.25 3.27 0.18
C TRP A 313 -14.46 2.91 1.45
N ASP A 314 -13.94 3.92 2.15
CA ASP A 314 -13.39 3.77 3.51
C ASP A 314 -14.44 4.20 4.55
N PRO A 315 -14.98 3.26 5.35
CA PRO A 315 -16.03 3.55 6.31
C PRO A 315 -15.56 4.33 7.54
N ASP A 316 -14.26 4.29 7.88
CA ASP A 316 -13.71 5.04 9.00
C ASP A 316 -13.44 6.51 8.60
N MET A 317 -13.05 6.74 7.34
CA MET A 317 -12.83 8.08 6.79
C MET A 317 -14.09 8.74 6.21
N GLN A 318 -15.15 7.96 5.96
CA GLN A 318 -16.37 8.39 5.26
C GLN A 318 -16.03 9.07 3.93
N ALA A 319 -15.15 8.43 3.16
CA ALA A 319 -14.63 8.95 1.90
C ALA A 319 -14.45 7.83 0.88
N GLU A 320 -14.53 8.20 -0.40
CA GLU A 320 -14.34 7.31 -1.54
C GLU A 320 -12.97 7.56 -2.19
N PHE A 321 -12.23 6.47 -2.44
CA PHE A 321 -11.07 6.48 -3.32
C PHE A 321 -11.51 6.20 -4.75
N TYR A 322 -11.03 7.01 -5.70
CA TYR A 322 -11.32 6.85 -7.13
C TYR A 322 -10.09 7.23 -7.95
N TYR A 323 -9.42 6.23 -8.55
CA TYR A 323 -8.05 6.37 -9.07
C TYR A 323 -7.85 7.51 -10.10
N THR A 324 -8.81 7.70 -11.01
CA THR A 324 -8.75 8.74 -12.08
C THR A 324 -9.17 10.13 -11.64
N ASP A 325 -9.49 10.34 -10.36
CA ASP A 325 -9.76 11.66 -9.78
C ASP A 325 -8.62 12.04 -8.82
N PRO A 326 -7.63 12.85 -9.26
CA PRO A 326 -6.50 13.24 -8.43
C PRO A 326 -6.89 13.96 -7.13
N ALA A 327 -8.04 14.63 -7.09
CA ALA A 327 -8.53 15.30 -5.88
C ALA A 327 -9.04 14.30 -4.82
N ARG A 328 -9.40 13.08 -5.24
CA ARG A 328 -9.70 11.95 -4.35
C ARG A 328 -8.48 11.04 -4.14
N SER A 329 -7.70 10.69 -5.16
CA SER A 329 -6.70 9.62 -5.08
C SER A 329 -5.32 10.03 -4.56
N LEU A 330 -4.88 11.28 -4.70
CA LEU A 330 -3.53 11.72 -4.30
C LEU A 330 -3.36 12.10 -2.82
N ASP A 331 -4.39 11.92 -1.99
CA ASP A 331 -4.28 12.16 -0.55
C ASP A 331 -3.50 11.02 0.12
N ALA A 332 -2.40 11.35 0.80
CA ALA A 332 -1.52 10.41 1.49
C ALA A 332 -2.26 9.47 2.48
N LYS A 333 -3.45 9.84 2.99
CA LYS A 333 -4.27 8.98 3.88
C LYS A 333 -4.65 7.63 3.28
N TRP A 334 -4.66 7.50 1.95
CA TRP A 334 -4.96 6.24 1.27
C TRP A 334 -3.78 5.28 1.27
N TRP A 335 -2.56 5.80 1.26
CA TRP A 335 -1.36 5.05 0.89
C TRP A 335 -0.59 4.64 2.16
N SER A 336 -0.86 3.41 2.63
CA SER A 336 -0.15 2.83 3.78
C SER A 336 1.13 2.10 3.34
N GLY A 337 1.97 1.69 4.29
CA GLY A 337 3.27 1.08 4.00
C GLY A 337 4.31 2.09 3.53
N GLU A 338 5.49 1.60 3.15
CA GLU A 338 6.59 2.42 2.65
C GLU A 338 7.00 1.96 1.24
N PRO A 339 6.82 2.79 0.19
CA PRO A 339 7.23 2.43 -1.16
C PRO A 339 8.74 2.63 -1.37
N PHE A 340 9.33 1.91 -2.32
CA PHE A 340 10.78 1.86 -2.53
C PHE A 340 11.44 3.23 -2.73
N TRP A 341 10.74 4.23 -3.25
CA TRP A 341 11.28 5.59 -3.39
C TRP A 341 11.45 6.27 -2.03
N VAL A 342 10.49 6.10 -1.11
CA VAL A 342 10.63 6.57 0.28
C VAL A 342 11.76 5.82 0.98
N THR A 343 11.83 4.50 0.81
CA THR A 343 12.92 3.65 1.36
C THR A 343 14.29 4.07 0.85
N ALA A 344 14.40 4.41 -0.44
CA ALA A 344 15.63 4.90 -1.06
C ALA A 344 16.06 6.24 -0.45
N GLU A 345 15.20 7.26 -0.49
CA GLU A 345 15.54 8.62 -0.04
C GLU A 345 15.85 8.66 1.47
N ARG A 346 15.13 7.87 2.29
CA ARG A 346 15.41 7.72 3.74
C ARG A 346 16.80 7.13 4.02
N GLN A 347 17.31 6.30 3.13
CA GLN A 347 18.64 5.67 3.23
C GLN A 347 19.73 6.45 2.47
N GLY A 348 19.38 7.59 1.85
CA GLY A 348 20.31 8.43 1.10
C GLY A 348 20.62 7.94 -0.32
N ILE A 349 19.77 7.07 -0.87
CA ILE A 349 19.80 6.62 -2.25
C ILE A 349 18.79 7.44 -3.05
N ARG A 350 19.25 8.10 -4.12
CA ARG A 350 18.40 9.04 -4.88
C ARG A 350 17.51 8.31 -5.86
N SER A 351 16.24 8.70 -5.94
CA SER A 351 15.20 8.06 -6.74
C SER A 351 14.62 8.97 -7.83
N ALA A 352 14.29 8.40 -8.98
CA ALA A 352 13.62 9.07 -10.08
C ALA A 352 12.40 8.25 -10.53
N ILE A 353 11.22 8.84 -10.43
CA ILE A 353 9.96 8.14 -10.63
C ILE A 353 9.18 8.80 -11.77
N HIS A 354 9.09 8.09 -12.90
CA HIS A 354 8.38 8.50 -14.09
C HIS A 354 7.00 7.83 -14.15
N MET A 355 5.97 8.57 -13.76
CA MET A 355 4.55 8.21 -13.84
C MET A 355 4.09 6.99 -13.01
N TRP A 356 4.87 6.48 -12.05
CA TRP A 356 4.48 5.29 -11.27
C TRP A 356 3.24 5.55 -10.37
N PRO A 357 2.23 4.67 -10.33
CA PRO A 357 1.06 4.85 -9.48
C PRO A 357 1.38 5.03 -7.99
N GLY A 358 0.81 6.07 -7.39
CA GLY A 358 1.04 6.45 -5.98
C GLY A 358 2.24 7.37 -5.73
N SER A 359 3.12 7.58 -6.72
CA SER A 359 4.30 8.45 -6.56
C SER A 359 3.97 9.92 -6.32
N GLU A 360 2.84 10.40 -6.84
CA GLU A 360 2.33 11.77 -6.64
C GLU A 360 1.58 11.99 -5.32
N ALA A 361 1.45 10.98 -4.44
CA ALA A 361 0.59 11.04 -3.26
C ALA A 361 1.29 11.51 -1.96
N HIS A 362 2.49 12.11 -2.07
CA HIS A 362 3.24 12.71 -0.94
C HIS A 362 3.42 11.78 0.29
N ILE A 363 3.67 10.49 0.00
CA ILE A 363 3.60 9.39 0.96
C ILE A 363 4.65 9.57 2.07
N LEU A 364 4.21 9.44 3.33
CA LEU A 364 5.04 9.61 4.53
C LEU A 364 5.82 10.94 4.61
N GLY A 365 5.44 11.96 3.81
CA GLY A 365 6.12 13.26 3.75
C GLY A 365 7.54 13.20 3.14
N VAL A 366 7.82 12.20 2.31
CA VAL A 366 9.11 12.03 1.61
C VAL A 366 8.87 11.98 0.11
N GLU A 367 9.39 12.98 -0.61
CA GLU A 367 9.32 13.04 -2.07
C GLU A 367 10.47 12.27 -2.71
N PRO A 368 10.25 11.61 -3.87
CA PRO A 368 11.36 11.22 -4.75
C PRO A 368 12.19 12.43 -5.16
N THR A 369 13.50 12.24 -5.31
CA THR A 369 14.42 13.26 -5.82
C THR A 369 13.97 13.82 -7.18
N PHE A 370 13.52 12.96 -8.10
CA PHE A 370 12.86 13.36 -9.35
C PHE A 370 11.49 12.67 -9.45
N LEU A 371 10.44 13.46 -9.72
CA LEU A 371 9.07 12.97 -9.84
C LEU A 371 8.42 13.59 -11.08
N ASP A 372 8.08 12.75 -12.05
CA ASP A 372 7.30 13.15 -13.22
C ASP A 372 5.87 12.62 -13.09
N LYS A 373 4.91 13.54 -13.25
CA LYS A 373 3.48 13.30 -13.07
C LYS A 373 2.89 12.42 -14.16
N PHE A 374 1.81 11.70 -13.85
CA PHE A 374 1.13 10.86 -14.83
C PHE A 374 0.67 11.65 -16.07
N ASN A 375 1.22 11.28 -17.24
CA ASN A 375 0.82 11.79 -18.54
C ASN A 375 0.47 10.63 -19.49
N GLY A 376 -0.80 10.22 -19.51
CA GLY A 376 -1.31 9.18 -20.42
C GLY A 376 -1.27 9.51 -21.92
N LYS A 377 -0.72 10.66 -22.32
CA LYS A 377 -0.49 11.06 -23.73
C LYS A 377 0.99 11.08 -24.12
N GLU A 378 1.89 10.67 -23.23
CA GLU A 378 3.33 10.63 -23.53
C GLU A 378 3.69 9.48 -24.48
N VAL A 379 4.45 9.79 -25.53
CA VAL A 379 4.98 8.81 -26.49
C VAL A 379 6.15 8.01 -25.90
N LEU A 380 6.34 6.77 -26.36
CA LEU A 380 7.33 5.85 -25.81
C LEU A 380 8.77 6.36 -25.92
N ASP A 381 9.14 6.98 -27.04
CA ASP A 381 10.48 7.56 -27.26
C ASP A 381 10.85 8.63 -26.21
N ASN A 382 9.87 9.40 -25.72
CA ASN A 382 10.07 10.40 -24.66
C ASN A 382 10.37 9.72 -23.32
N LYS A 383 9.74 8.57 -23.04
CA LYS A 383 10.02 7.77 -21.83
C LYS A 383 11.44 7.24 -21.83
N VAL A 384 11.92 6.72 -22.97
CA VAL A 384 13.32 6.30 -23.14
C VAL A 384 14.25 7.49 -22.94
N SER A 385 13.98 8.60 -23.63
CA SER A 385 14.78 9.83 -23.52
C SER A 385 14.86 10.35 -22.08
N ARG A 386 13.77 10.26 -21.31
CA ARG A 386 13.70 10.69 -19.90
C ARG A 386 14.49 9.77 -18.96
N ILE A 387 14.41 8.45 -19.16
CA ILE A 387 15.25 7.48 -18.43
C ILE A 387 16.74 7.75 -18.70
N LEU A 388 17.10 8.03 -19.96
CA LEU A 388 18.47 8.36 -20.33
C LEU A 388 18.93 9.70 -19.74
N GLU A 389 18.07 10.74 -19.70
CA GLU A 389 18.38 12.01 -19.03
C GLU A 389 18.70 11.81 -17.54
N PHE A 390 17.95 10.93 -16.85
CA PHE A 390 18.25 10.57 -15.47
C PHE A 390 19.61 9.88 -15.32
N LEU A 391 19.97 8.95 -16.21
CA LEU A 391 21.29 8.30 -16.22
C LEU A 391 22.43 9.27 -16.57
N ASP A 392 22.17 10.28 -17.40
CA ASP A 392 23.17 11.25 -17.85
C ASP A 392 23.34 12.45 -16.88
N LYS A 393 22.54 12.53 -15.80
CA LYS A 393 22.75 13.47 -14.66
C LYS A 393 24.18 13.36 -14.10
N PRO A 394 24.73 14.43 -13.49
CA PRO A 394 26.07 14.40 -12.90
C PRO A 394 26.18 13.42 -11.72
N GLY A 395 27.28 12.66 -11.66
CA GLY A 395 27.60 11.78 -10.54
C GLY A 395 28.37 12.48 -9.41
N MET A 396 28.75 11.73 -8.37
CA MET A 396 29.49 12.22 -7.20
C MET A 396 30.90 12.75 -7.51
N GLU A 397 31.43 12.43 -8.69
CA GLU A 397 32.67 12.96 -9.26
C GLU A 397 32.58 14.47 -9.58
N ASP A 398 31.39 14.97 -9.92
CA ASP A 398 31.16 16.38 -10.19
C ASP A 398 30.94 17.14 -8.88
N LYS A 399 31.98 17.83 -8.44
CA LYS A 399 31.97 18.68 -7.23
C LYS A 399 31.28 20.03 -7.43
N THR A 400 30.85 20.35 -8.65
CA THR A 400 30.15 21.59 -9.01
C THR A 400 28.65 21.38 -9.18
N ALA A 401 28.22 20.15 -9.47
CA ALA A 401 26.82 19.75 -9.44
C ALA A 401 26.20 20.00 -8.06
N LYS A 402 24.98 20.53 -8.05
CA LYS A 402 24.20 20.61 -6.82
C LYS A 402 23.77 19.21 -6.40
N VAL A 403 23.66 18.99 -5.09
CA VAL A 403 23.13 17.73 -4.54
C VAL A 403 21.73 17.42 -5.11
N GLU A 404 20.87 18.43 -5.31
CA GLU A 404 19.53 18.24 -5.87
C GLU A 404 19.52 17.66 -7.30
N ASP A 405 20.55 17.96 -8.11
CA ASP A 405 20.69 17.55 -9.51
C ASP A 405 21.49 16.25 -9.72
N MET A 406 22.04 15.65 -8.65
CA MET A 406 22.87 14.45 -8.73
C MET A 406 22.11 13.19 -9.20
N ARG A 407 22.80 12.34 -9.95
CA ARG A 407 22.27 11.13 -10.60
C ARG A 407 21.48 10.22 -9.63
N PRO A 408 20.27 9.80 -10.00
CA PRO A 408 19.50 8.80 -9.26
C PRO A 408 20.10 7.41 -9.44
N GLN A 409 19.99 6.60 -8.40
CA GLN A 409 20.41 5.20 -8.38
C GLN A 409 19.22 4.26 -8.57
N LEU A 410 18.00 4.72 -8.30
CA LEU A 410 16.78 3.96 -8.46
C LEU A 410 15.85 4.70 -9.41
N ILE A 411 15.69 4.19 -10.63
CA ILE A 411 14.84 4.79 -11.67
C ILE A 411 13.65 3.87 -11.87
N ALA A 412 12.42 4.39 -11.77
CA ALA A 412 11.20 3.65 -12.04
C ALA A 412 10.41 4.33 -13.16
N ALA A 413 9.90 3.56 -14.12
CA ALA A 413 9.11 4.07 -15.23
C ALA A 413 7.87 3.21 -15.51
N TYR A 414 6.78 3.87 -15.86
CA TYR A 414 5.48 3.25 -16.13
C TYR A 414 5.04 3.46 -17.59
N VAL A 415 4.56 2.38 -18.23
CA VAL A 415 4.14 2.32 -19.63
C VAL A 415 2.70 1.78 -19.72
N PRO A 416 1.67 2.65 -19.83
CA PRO A 416 0.25 2.25 -19.81
C PRO A 416 -0.28 1.65 -21.12
N ASN A 417 0.54 1.62 -22.18
CA ASN A 417 0.05 1.50 -23.55
C ASN A 417 -0.60 0.14 -23.89
N VAL A 418 -0.05 -0.97 -23.39
CA VAL A 418 -0.54 -2.32 -23.71
C VAL A 418 -1.87 -2.61 -23.02
N ASP A 419 -2.02 -2.21 -21.75
CA ASP A 419 -3.30 -2.24 -21.03
C ASP A 419 -4.38 -1.39 -21.72
N ALA A 420 -4.06 -0.13 -22.03
CA ALA A 420 -5.02 0.81 -22.62
C ALA A 420 -5.61 0.31 -23.95
N ASP A 421 -4.78 -0.23 -24.85
CA ASP A 421 -5.25 -0.84 -26.09
C ASP A 421 -5.86 -2.24 -25.86
N GLY A 422 -5.44 -2.96 -24.83
CA GLY A 422 -6.05 -4.21 -24.38
C GLY A 422 -7.49 -4.03 -23.91
N HIS A 423 -7.79 -2.98 -23.14
CA HIS A 423 -9.16 -2.58 -22.85
C HIS A 423 -9.92 -2.16 -24.10
N ARG A 424 -9.29 -1.38 -25.00
CA ARG A 424 -9.98 -0.81 -26.15
C ARG A 424 -10.36 -1.84 -27.23
N TYR A 425 -9.46 -2.77 -27.53
CA TYR A 425 -9.61 -3.70 -28.66
C TYR A 425 -9.66 -5.17 -28.25
N GLY A 426 -9.15 -5.51 -27.06
CA GLY A 426 -9.08 -6.86 -26.52
C GLY A 426 -7.66 -7.45 -26.61
N PRO A 427 -7.26 -8.35 -25.71
CA PRO A 427 -5.89 -8.88 -25.66
C PRO A 427 -5.50 -9.73 -26.88
N ASN A 428 -6.44 -10.11 -27.73
CA ASN A 428 -6.25 -10.97 -28.90
C ASN A 428 -6.54 -10.22 -30.23
N SER A 429 -6.59 -8.89 -30.22
CA SER A 429 -6.87 -8.07 -31.40
C SER A 429 -5.64 -7.89 -32.31
N THR A 430 -5.87 -7.35 -33.51
CA THR A 430 -4.79 -6.94 -34.43
C THR A 430 -4.06 -5.68 -33.95
N GLU A 431 -4.77 -4.77 -33.32
CA GLU A 431 -4.28 -3.47 -32.85
C GLU A 431 -3.30 -3.63 -31.69
N ILE A 432 -3.60 -4.48 -30.70
CA ILE A 432 -2.70 -4.70 -29.55
C ILE A 432 -1.35 -5.31 -29.97
N ARG A 433 -1.26 -5.98 -31.12
CA ARG A 433 0.03 -6.43 -31.66
C ARG A 433 0.96 -5.25 -31.92
N VAL A 434 0.44 -4.15 -32.48
CA VAL A 434 1.21 -2.92 -32.73
C VAL A 434 1.66 -2.30 -31.41
N SER A 435 0.82 -2.31 -30.38
CA SER A 435 1.14 -1.77 -29.05
C SER A 435 2.21 -2.62 -28.33
N ILE A 436 2.17 -3.94 -28.48
CA ILE A 436 3.20 -4.88 -27.99
C ILE A 436 4.52 -4.70 -28.75
N GLU A 437 4.48 -4.62 -30.09
CA GLU A 437 5.65 -4.37 -30.95
C GLU A 437 6.30 -3.01 -30.62
N SER A 438 5.48 -1.98 -30.34
CA SER A 438 5.95 -0.66 -29.93
C SER A 438 6.60 -0.66 -28.54
N ALA A 439 6.07 -1.43 -27.59
CA ALA A 439 6.67 -1.60 -26.27
C ALA A 439 8.01 -2.39 -26.35
N ASP A 440 8.10 -3.39 -27.22
CA ASP A 440 9.36 -4.12 -27.46
C ASP A 440 10.42 -3.22 -28.12
N ALA A 441 10.02 -2.39 -29.10
CA ALA A 441 10.89 -1.41 -29.74
C ALA A 441 11.38 -0.31 -28.78
N MET A 442 10.53 0.17 -27.86
CA MET A 442 10.93 1.08 -26.77
C MET A 442 12.03 0.45 -25.90
N MET A 443 11.88 -0.84 -25.56
CA MET A 443 12.91 -1.56 -24.81
C MET A 443 14.20 -1.72 -25.63
N ASP A 444 14.13 -1.87 -26.95
CA ASP A 444 15.31 -2.02 -27.80
C ASP A 444 16.11 -0.72 -27.88
N GLN A 445 15.42 0.40 -28.11
CA GLN A 445 16.02 1.74 -28.02
C GLN A 445 16.74 1.94 -26.68
N LEU A 446 16.12 1.55 -25.56
CA LEU A 446 16.75 1.66 -24.24
C LEU A 446 18.01 0.78 -24.11
N PHE A 447 17.95 -0.49 -24.51
CA PHE A 447 19.12 -1.38 -24.42
C PHE A 447 20.27 -0.93 -25.33
N LEU A 448 19.98 -0.48 -26.56
CA LEU A 448 20.96 0.11 -27.47
C LEU A 448 21.60 1.37 -26.85
N ALA A 449 20.80 2.24 -26.24
CA ALA A 449 21.29 3.46 -25.60
C ALA A 449 22.10 3.20 -24.31
N LEU A 450 21.82 2.11 -23.59
CA LEU A 450 22.63 1.63 -22.46
C LEU A 450 23.96 1.03 -22.94
N GLU A 451 23.97 0.30 -24.07
CA GLU A 451 25.20 -0.22 -24.68
C GLU A 451 26.12 0.90 -25.17
N GLN A 452 25.57 1.89 -25.88
CA GLN A 452 26.31 3.09 -26.33
C GLN A 452 26.96 3.88 -25.16
N ARG A 453 26.40 3.78 -23.95
CA ARG A 453 26.92 4.42 -22.73
C ARG A 453 27.83 3.50 -21.89
N ASN A 454 28.17 2.30 -22.37
CA ASN A 454 28.90 1.25 -21.63
C ASN A 454 28.23 0.82 -20.30
N LEU A 455 26.91 0.95 -20.17
CA LEU A 455 26.18 0.70 -18.92
C LEU A 455 25.71 -0.75 -18.73
N THR A 456 25.84 -1.61 -19.74
CA THR A 456 25.34 -3.00 -19.76
C THR A 456 25.93 -3.95 -18.71
N LYS A 457 27.02 -3.53 -18.02
CA LYS A 457 27.65 -4.26 -16.90
C LYS A 457 27.59 -3.50 -15.57
N ILE A 458 26.88 -2.37 -15.53
CA ILE A 458 26.88 -1.38 -14.44
C ILE A 458 25.47 -1.18 -13.90
N VAL A 459 24.50 -1.05 -14.82
CA VAL A 459 23.09 -0.83 -14.51
C VAL A 459 22.35 -2.17 -14.50
N ASN A 460 21.51 -2.36 -13.48
CA ASN A 460 20.50 -3.41 -13.48
C ASN A 460 19.24 -2.92 -14.19
N VAL A 461 18.64 -3.77 -15.00
CA VAL A 461 17.32 -3.54 -15.59
C VAL A 461 16.38 -4.64 -15.11
N ILE A 462 15.20 -4.24 -14.64
CA ILE A 462 14.10 -5.10 -14.23
C ILE A 462 12.88 -4.67 -15.06
N VAL A 463 12.30 -5.60 -15.82
CA VAL A 463 11.04 -5.39 -16.54
C VAL A 463 9.97 -6.22 -15.85
N VAL A 464 8.85 -5.60 -15.51
CA VAL A 464 7.68 -6.23 -14.90
C VAL A 464 6.41 -5.88 -15.67
N SER A 465 5.36 -6.64 -15.42
CA SER A 465 3.99 -6.13 -15.49
C SER A 465 3.31 -6.34 -14.16
N ASP A 466 2.19 -5.66 -13.98
CA ASP A 466 1.40 -5.65 -12.76
C ASP A 466 0.25 -6.68 -12.81
N HIS A 467 -0.33 -6.92 -14.00
CA HIS A 467 -1.30 -7.98 -14.27
C HIS A 467 -1.33 -8.39 -15.76
N GLY A 468 -2.13 -9.41 -16.06
CA GLY A 468 -2.51 -9.80 -17.42
C GLY A 468 -3.81 -9.15 -17.91
N MET A 469 -4.49 -9.80 -18.86
CA MET A 469 -5.71 -9.30 -19.53
C MET A 469 -6.56 -10.46 -20.09
N ALA A 470 -7.89 -10.39 -19.96
CA ALA A 470 -8.84 -11.39 -20.45
C ALA A 470 -9.89 -10.77 -21.39
N THR A 471 -10.30 -11.49 -22.43
CA THR A 471 -11.29 -11.01 -23.40
C THR A 471 -12.73 -11.04 -22.84
N THR A 472 -13.46 -9.96 -23.05
CA THR A 472 -14.89 -9.83 -22.68
C THR A 472 -15.80 -10.10 -23.88
N ASP A 473 -17.08 -10.36 -23.60
CA ASP A 473 -18.14 -10.46 -24.62
C ASP A 473 -19.48 -10.06 -24.00
N THR A 474 -20.39 -9.49 -24.79
CA THR A 474 -21.73 -9.08 -24.34
C THR A 474 -22.54 -10.24 -23.72
N ALA A 475 -22.34 -11.49 -24.16
CA ALA A 475 -23.00 -12.66 -23.58
C ALA A 475 -22.28 -13.24 -22.35
N ARG A 476 -21.12 -12.69 -21.98
CA ARG A 476 -20.43 -12.97 -20.71
C ARG A 476 -20.60 -11.82 -19.71
N LEU A 477 -21.75 -11.13 -19.76
CA LEU A 477 -22.12 -10.11 -18.80
C LEU A 477 -23.10 -10.65 -17.75
N LEU A 478 -22.91 -10.20 -16.52
CA LEU A 478 -23.78 -10.46 -15.38
C LEU A 478 -24.50 -9.15 -15.01
N GLN A 479 -25.82 -9.13 -15.10
CA GLN A 479 -26.63 -7.98 -14.75
C GLN A 479 -26.77 -7.88 -13.22
N LEU A 480 -26.23 -6.83 -12.60
CA LEU A 480 -26.18 -6.68 -11.14
C LEU A 480 -27.59 -6.72 -10.52
N GLU A 481 -28.56 -6.03 -11.12
CA GLU A 481 -29.95 -5.95 -10.67
C GLU A 481 -30.68 -7.29 -10.73
N ASP A 482 -30.22 -8.22 -11.57
CA ASP A 482 -30.77 -9.57 -11.66
C ASP A 482 -30.08 -10.52 -10.66
N LEU A 483 -28.89 -10.14 -10.15
CA LEU A 483 -28.17 -10.85 -9.09
C LEU A 483 -28.61 -10.40 -7.68
N VAL A 484 -28.80 -9.10 -7.44
CA VAL A 484 -29.02 -8.56 -6.09
C VAL A 484 -30.04 -7.41 -6.06
N ASP A 485 -30.75 -7.25 -4.95
CA ASP A 485 -31.59 -6.08 -4.70
C ASP A 485 -30.72 -4.84 -4.45
N THR A 486 -30.47 -4.07 -5.50
CA THR A 486 -29.64 -2.86 -5.47
C THR A 486 -30.23 -1.76 -4.59
N SER A 487 -31.53 -1.80 -4.26
CA SER A 487 -32.15 -0.80 -3.38
C SER A 487 -31.60 -0.86 -1.95
N LYS A 488 -31.06 -2.01 -1.54
CA LYS A 488 -30.42 -2.24 -0.23
C LYS A 488 -28.95 -1.85 -0.18
N ILE A 489 -28.31 -1.60 -1.31
CA ILE A 489 -26.88 -1.25 -1.40
C ILE A 489 -26.68 0.25 -1.19
N GLU A 490 -25.66 0.62 -0.44
CA GLU A 490 -25.25 2.01 -0.20
C GLU A 490 -24.03 2.38 -1.06
N HIS A 491 -23.03 1.50 -1.09
CA HIS A 491 -21.80 1.68 -1.86
C HIS A 491 -21.40 0.38 -2.57
N THR A 492 -20.72 0.54 -3.70
CA THR A 492 -20.10 -0.53 -4.49
C THR A 492 -18.60 -0.27 -4.63
N ASP A 493 -17.78 -1.23 -4.23
CA ASP A 493 -16.32 -1.18 -4.32
C ASP A 493 -15.83 -2.02 -5.52
N GLY A 494 -14.77 -1.59 -6.19
CA GLY A 494 -14.11 -2.35 -7.25
C GLY A 494 -14.87 -2.44 -8.58
N TRP A 495 -14.17 -2.97 -9.58
CA TRP A 495 -14.65 -3.41 -10.89
C TRP A 495 -13.50 -4.20 -11.56
N PRO A 496 -13.76 -5.28 -12.33
CA PRO A 496 -15.05 -5.87 -12.71
C PRO A 496 -15.67 -6.79 -11.67
N LEU A 497 -14.96 -7.07 -10.57
CA LEU A 497 -15.50 -7.69 -9.36
C LEU A 497 -16.12 -6.63 -8.45
N TYR A 498 -17.26 -6.95 -7.84
CA TYR A 498 -18.09 -6.00 -7.09
C TYR A 498 -18.09 -6.34 -5.61
N GLY A 499 -17.54 -5.43 -4.80
CA GLY A 499 -17.74 -5.39 -3.36
C GLY A 499 -19.04 -4.64 -3.04
N LEU A 500 -19.92 -5.24 -2.24
CA LEU A 500 -21.23 -4.70 -1.89
C LEU A 500 -21.29 -4.28 -0.42
N ARG A 501 -21.70 -3.03 -0.17
CA ARG A 501 -21.92 -2.49 1.18
C ARG A 501 -23.42 -2.21 1.38
N PRO A 502 -24.14 -2.96 2.22
CA PRO A 502 -25.56 -2.73 2.45
C PRO A 502 -25.80 -1.53 3.37
N LYS A 503 -26.91 -0.82 3.14
CA LYS A 503 -27.38 0.31 3.96
C LYS A 503 -27.64 -0.08 5.42
N ASN A 504 -28.20 -1.28 5.62
CA ASN A 504 -28.38 -1.87 6.94
C ASN A 504 -27.44 -3.10 7.05
N PRO A 505 -26.60 -3.20 8.09
CA PRO A 505 -25.76 -4.39 8.30
C PRO A 505 -26.57 -5.70 8.37
N ASP A 506 -27.80 -5.66 8.89
CA ASP A 506 -28.69 -6.83 9.01
C ASP A 506 -29.12 -7.43 7.66
N ASP A 507 -29.09 -6.65 6.58
CA ASP A 507 -29.41 -7.14 5.22
C ASP A 507 -28.28 -8.03 4.65
N LEU A 508 -27.06 -7.97 5.20
CA LEU A 508 -25.86 -8.62 4.66
C LEU A 508 -26.04 -10.13 4.45
N GLN A 509 -26.58 -10.85 5.43
CA GLN A 509 -26.74 -12.30 5.36
C GLN A 509 -27.78 -12.68 4.29
N GLY A 510 -28.90 -11.96 4.22
CA GLY A 510 -29.95 -12.22 3.21
C GLY A 510 -29.48 -11.92 1.79
N LEU A 511 -28.61 -10.91 1.60
CA LEU A 511 -27.97 -10.62 0.32
C LEU A 511 -26.99 -11.74 -0.08
N TYR A 512 -26.17 -12.22 0.86
CA TYR A 512 -25.26 -13.35 0.64
C TYR A 512 -26.01 -14.64 0.30
N ASP A 513 -26.99 -15.04 1.10
CA ASP A 513 -27.77 -16.27 0.88
C ASP A 513 -28.47 -16.26 -0.49
N GLY A 514 -29.03 -15.11 -0.89
CA GLY A 514 -29.65 -14.93 -2.20
C GLY A 514 -28.67 -15.03 -3.38
N LEU A 515 -27.44 -14.51 -3.22
CA LEU A 515 -26.38 -14.64 -4.22
C LEU A 515 -25.83 -16.07 -4.30
N VAL A 516 -25.69 -16.77 -3.16
CA VAL A 516 -25.28 -18.18 -3.09
C VAL A 516 -26.32 -19.10 -3.71
N GLU A 517 -27.62 -18.82 -3.58
CA GLU A 517 -28.64 -19.59 -4.29
C GLU A 517 -28.54 -19.39 -5.81
N LYS A 518 -28.27 -18.15 -6.26
CA LYS A 518 -28.08 -17.86 -7.70
C LYS A 518 -26.82 -18.50 -8.27
N SER A 519 -25.70 -18.53 -7.54
CA SER A 519 -24.44 -19.13 -8.03
C SER A 519 -24.54 -20.65 -8.23
N LYS A 520 -25.45 -21.35 -7.53
CA LYS A 520 -25.77 -22.76 -7.81
C LYS A 520 -26.34 -22.97 -9.21
N THR A 521 -27.08 -22.00 -9.73
CA THR A 521 -27.69 -22.04 -11.08
C THR A 521 -26.82 -21.39 -12.16
N ASN A 522 -25.96 -20.44 -11.77
CA ASN A 522 -25.06 -19.72 -12.67
C ASN A 522 -23.61 -19.86 -12.17
N PRO A 523 -22.82 -20.81 -12.72
CA PRO A 523 -21.47 -21.11 -12.23
C PRO A 523 -20.41 -20.09 -12.68
N ASN A 524 -20.80 -18.92 -13.22
CA ASN A 524 -19.90 -17.94 -13.81
C ASN A 524 -19.44 -16.84 -12.83
N PHE A 525 -19.91 -16.88 -11.58
CA PHE A 525 -19.40 -16.04 -10.49
C PHE A 525 -19.35 -16.81 -9.18
N GLU A 526 -18.53 -16.32 -8.26
CA GLU A 526 -18.34 -16.81 -6.91
C GLU A 526 -18.69 -15.71 -5.90
N VAL A 527 -19.05 -16.09 -4.67
CA VAL A 527 -19.62 -15.19 -3.67
C VAL A 527 -18.90 -15.36 -2.34
N TYR A 528 -18.32 -14.27 -1.84
CA TYR A 528 -17.46 -14.29 -0.67
C TYR A 528 -17.87 -13.22 0.35
N LEU A 529 -18.06 -13.64 1.60
CA LEU A 529 -18.05 -12.77 2.77
C LEU A 529 -16.61 -12.58 3.23
N ARG A 530 -16.16 -11.33 3.30
CA ARG A 530 -14.80 -10.92 3.66
C ARG A 530 -14.28 -11.60 4.93
N ASP A 531 -15.14 -11.66 5.95
CA ASP A 531 -14.77 -12.11 7.31
C ASP A 531 -15.08 -13.60 7.57
N VAL A 532 -15.57 -14.35 6.56
CA VAL A 532 -16.08 -15.73 6.76
C VAL A 532 -15.48 -16.75 5.79
N ASN A 533 -15.56 -16.52 4.48
CA ASN A 533 -15.19 -17.53 3.47
C ASN A 533 -14.32 -16.99 2.33
N MET A 534 -13.82 -15.76 2.43
CA MET A 534 -12.83 -15.21 1.49
C MET A 534 -11.58 -16.13 1.46
N PRO A 535 -11.09 -16.59 0.29
CA PRO A 535 -9.93 -17.47 0.21
C PRO A 535 -8.67 -16.85 0.82
N GLU A 536 -8.03 -17.55 1.76
CA GLU A 536 -6.85 -17.03 2.46
C GLU A 536 -5.70 -16.65 1.50
N ARG A 537 -5.52 -17.43 0.42
CA ARG A 537 -4.54 -17.18 -0.65
C ARG A 537 -4.70 -15.83 -1.37
N TYR A 538 -5.85 -15.17 -1.27
CA TYR A 538 -6.04 -13.83 -1.84
C TYR A 538 -5.43 -12.73 -0.98
N HIS A 539 -5.20 -12.97 0.33
CA HIS A 539 -4.78 -11.93 1.28
C HIS A 539 -5.63 -10.65 1.14
N PHE A 540 -6.96 -10.86 1.14
CA PHE A 540 -7.96 -9.84 0.82
C PHE A 540 -9.13 -9.85 1.82
N SER A 541 -8.82 -9.84 3.10
CA SER A 541 -9.81 -9.85 4.19
C SER A 541 -9.52 -8.85 5.31
N ARG A 542 -8.25 -8.58 5.62
CA ARG A 542 -7.81 -7.88 6.84
C ARG A 542 -7.82 -6.35 6.71
N ASN A 543 -8.78 -5.78 5.99
CA ASN A 543 -8.92 -4.34 5.83
C ASN A 543 -10.40 -3.90 5.71
N LYS A 544 -10.81 -2.86 6.45
CA LYS A 544 -12.18 -2.32 6.41
C LYS A 544 -12.57 -1.68 5.07
N ARG A 545 -11.58 -1.25 4.27
CA ARG A 545 -11.74 -0.75 2.90
C ARG A 545 -12.21 -1.82 1.92
N ILE A 546 -12.08 -3.10 2.29
CA ILE A 546 -12.66 -4.22 1.55
C ILE A 546 -14.13 -4.35 1.98
N ALA A 547 -15.05 -4.35 1.01
CA ALA A 547 -16.48 -4.55 1.27
C ALA A 547 -16.75 -5.88 2.02
N PRO A 548 -17.82 -5.96 2.85
CA PRO A 548 -18.12 -7.18 3.60
C PRO A 548 -18.58 -8.35 2.73
N LEU A 549 -19.15 -8.09 1.56
CA LEU A 549 -19.66 -9.06 0.59
C LEU A 549 -19.05 -8.78 -0.79
N TRP A 550 -18.61 -9.81 -1.48
CA TRP A 550 -18.01 -9.71 -2.82
C TRP A 550 -18.66 -10.70 -3.80
N ILE A 551 -18.90 -10.20 -5.01
CA ILE A 551 -19.22 -11.01 -6.19
C ILE A 551 -17.96 -11.01 -7.06
N VAL A 552 -17.38 -12.18 -7.28
CA VAL A 552 -16.15 -12.38 -8.07
C VAL A 552 -16.50 -13.15 -9.34
N PRO A 553 -16.60 -12.49 -10.51
CA PRO A 553 -16.81 -13.18 -11.78
C PRO A 553 -15.63 -14.08 -12.14
N LYS A 554 -15.89 -15.15 -12.88
CA LYS A 554 -14.83 -15.91 -13.54
C LYS A 554 -14.18 -15.08 -14.64
N ALA A 555 -12.92 -15.37 -14.95
CA ALA A 555 -12.17 -14.62 -15.95
C ALA A 555 -12.94 -14.51 -17.28
N GLY A 556 -12.98 -13.29 -17.83
CA GLY A 556 -13.72 -12.96 -19.06
C GLY A 556 -15.24 -12.85 -18.92
N TRP A 557 -15.78 -12.93 -17.70
CA TRP A 557 -17.13 -12.45 -17.34
C TRP A 557 -17.04 -11.12 -16.60
N ALA A 558 -18.00 -10.21 -16.79
CA ALA A 558 -18.03 -8.92 -16.10
C ALA A 558 -19.41 -8.62 -15.51
N ILE A 559 -19.45 -7.85 -14.42
CA ILE A 559 -20.70 -7.34 -13.84
C ILE A 559 -20.98 -5.95 -14.40
N VAL A 560 -22.23 -5.72 -14.81
CA VAL A 560 -22.72 -4.43 -15.30
C VAL A 560 -24.06 -4.08 -14.64
N THR A 561 -24.30 -2.78 -14.48
CA THR A 561 -25.60 -2.22 -14.08
C THR A 561 -26.49 -1.96 -15.31
N LYS A 562 -27.80 -1.84 -15.12
CA LYS A 562 -28.76 -1.52 -16.21
C LYS A 562 -28.60 -0.10 -16.74
N GLU A 563 -27.96 0.80 -15.98
CA GLU A 563 -27.61 2.15 -16.45
C GLU A 563 -26.37 2.14 -17.37
N GLU A 564 -25.39 1.27 -17.11
CA GLU A 564 -24.23 1.07 -18.00
C GLU A 564 -24.62 0.31 -19.28
N MET A 565 -25.26 -0.86 -19.12
CA MET A 565 -25.72 -1.71 -20.21
C MET A 565 -26.82 -2.68 -19.75
N ASP A 566 -28.01 -2.56 -20.34
CA ASP A 566 -29.04 -3.60 -20.30
C ASP A 566 -28.58 -4.80 -21.15
N VAL A 567 -28.20 -5.91 -20.50
CA VAL A 567 -27.61 -7.09 -21.15
C VAL A 567 -28.62 -7.77 -22.08
N GLU A 568 -29.88 -7.90 -21.67
CA GLU A 568 -30.93 -8.51 -22.49
C GLU A 568 -31.16 -7.74 -23.79
N LYS A 569 -31.19 -6.41 -23.70
CA LYS A 569 -31.33 -5.53 -24.85
C LYS A 569 -30.08 -5.55 -25.72
N ALA A 570 -28.89 -5.48 -25.11
CA ALA A 570 -27.62 -5.50 -25.84
C ALA A 570 -27.46 -6.77 -26.69
N LEU A 571 -27.88 -7.93 -26.16
CA LEU A 571 -27.89 -9.19 -26.91
C LEU A 571 -28.89 -9.22 -28.07
N LYS A 572 -30.07 -8.59 -27.92
CA LYS A 572 -31.09 -8.50 -28.99
C LYS A 572 -30.68 -7.52 -30.09
N ASP A 573 -30.09 -6.39 -29.71
CA ASP A 573 -29.69 -5.29 -30.61
C ASP A 573 -28.28 -5.51 -31.22
N GLY A 574 -27.55 -6.55 -30.81
CA GLY A 574 -26.17 -6.80 -31.26
C GLY A 574 -25.15 -5.77 -30.74
N THR A 575 -25.45 -5.13 -29.61
CA THR A 575 -24.59 -4.09 -29.02
C THR A 575 -23.34 -4.73 -28.41
N VAL A 576 -22.17 -4.23 -28.82
CA VAL A 576 -20.87 -4.71 -28.36
C VAL A 576 -20.50 -4.05 -27.03
N TYR A 577 -20.26 -4.87 -26.01
CA TYR A 577 -19.69 -4.42 -24.74
C TYR A 577 -18.29 -3.82 -24.93
N ASN A 578 -18.05 -2.71 -24.23
CA ASN A 578 -16.75 -2.05 -24.16
C ASN A 578 -16.50 -1.71 -22.67
N PRO A 579 -15.31 -2.00 -22.12
CA PRO A 579 -14.09 -2.43 -22.80
C PRO A 579 -14.13 -3.87 -23.32
N ARG A 580 -13.26 -4.17 -24.28
CA ARG A 580 -13.09 -5.46 -24.96
C ARG A 580 -12.14 -6.39 -24.19
N GLY A 581 -11.19 -5.84 -23.44
CA GLY A 581 -10.38 -6.54 -22.44
C GLY A 581 -10.72 -6.11 -21.02
N LEU A 582 -10.58 -7.02 -20.06
CA LEU A 582 -10.66 -6.75 -18.62
C LEU A 582 -9.65 -7.59 -17.84
N HIS A 583 -9.30 -7.12 -16.65
CA HIS A 583 -8.43 -7.77 -15.68
C HIS A 583 -9.02 -7.57 -14.27
N GLY A 584 -8.35 -8.00 -13.20
CA GLY A 584 -8.85 -7.92 -11.83
C GLY A 584 -9.33 -9.24 -11.22
N TYR A 585 -9.47 -10.29 -12.05
CA TYR A 585 -9.87 -11.64 -11.64
C TYR A 585 -8.86 -12.31 -10.69
N ASP A 586 -9.15 -13.57 -10.34
CA ASP A 586 -8.25 -14.46 -9.61
C ASP A 586 -6.80 -14.38 -10.12
N HIS A 587 -5.87 -14.07 -9.21
CA HIS A 587 -4.47 -13.81 -9.52
C HIS A 587 -3.72 -15.06 -10.01
N GLU A 588 -4.22 -16.26 -9.71
CA GLU A 588 -3.64 -17.51 -10.21
C GLU A 588 -4.15 -17.89 -11.62
N HIS A 589 -5.18 -17.21 -12.13
CA HIS A 589 -5.75 -17.50 -13.44
C HIS A 589 -4.72 -17.25 -14.56
N PRO A 590 -4.55 -18.16 -15.53
CA PRO A 590 -3.56 -18.02 -16.60
C PRO A 590 -3.60 -16.68 -17.35
N LEU A 591 -4.80 -16.14 -17.60
CA LEU A 591 -4.98 -14.83 -18.26
C LEU A 591 -4.51 -13.63 -17.42
N MET A 592 -4.35 -13.75 -16.10
CA MET A 592 -3.92 -12.67 -15.21
C MET A 592 -2.40 -12.67 -14.94
N ARG A 593 -1.66 -13.64 -15.49
CA ARG A 593 -0.21 -13.78 -15.28
C ARG A 593 0.58 -12.62 -15.88
N ALA A 594 1.48 -12.09 -15.07
CA ALA A 594 2.38 -11.00 -15.38
C ALA A 594 3.78 -11.49 -15.81
N ILE A 595 4.62 -10.58 -16.31
CA ILE A 595 6.03 -10.84 -16.62
C ILE A 595 6.95 -10.34 -15.50
N PHE A 596 8.10 -11.00 -15.35
CA PHE A 596 9.27 -10.49 -14.65
C PHE A 596 10.50 -10.92 -15.44
N ILE A 597 11.41 -9.98 -15.76
CA ILE A 597 12.68 -10.29 -16.42
C ILE A 597 13.73 -9.35 -15.84
N ALA A 598 14.88 -9.88 -15.41
CA ALA A 598 15.94 -9.07 -14.82
C ALA A 598 17.33 -9.42 -15.35
N ARG A 599 18.20 -8.41 -15.46
CA ARG A 599 19.60 -8.55 -15.86
C ARG A 599 20.44 -7.42 -15.26
N GLY A 600 21.66 -7.72 -14.83
CA GLY A 600 22.61 -6.71 -14.37
C GLY A 600 23.64 -7.29 -13.39
N PRO A 601 24.57 -6.47 -12.88
CA PRO A 601 25.55 -6.92 -11.88
C PRO A 601 24.95 -7.48 -10.59
N ALA A 602 23.74 -7.05 -10.18
CA ALA A 602 23.02 -7.62 -9.03
C ALA A 602 22.37 -8.99 -9.32
N PHE A 603 22.34 -9.41 -10.59
CA PHE A 603 21.76 -10.67 -11.06
C PHE A 603 22.86 -11.56 -11.67
N PRO A 604 23.81 -12.10 -10.86
CA PRO A 604 25.00 -12.82 -11.33
C PRO A 604 24.70 -14.27 -11.79
N HIS A 605 23.61 -14.44 -12.54
CA HIS A 605 23.15 -15.74 -13.02
C HIS A 605 23.70 -16.03 -14.42
N PRO A 606 23.86 -17.31 -14.81
CA PRO A 606 24.09 -17.67 -16.21
C PRO A 606 23.00 -17.08 -17.12
N PRO A 607 23.31 -16.67 -18.36
CA PRO A 607 22.28 -16.25 -19.32
C PRO A 607 21.18 -17.31 -19.49
N ASN A 608 19.95 -16.86 -19.74
CA ASN A 608 18.77 -17.71 -19.93
C ASN A 608 18.39 -18.51 -18.67
N SER A 609 18.72 -18.00 -17.47
CA SER A 609 18.42 -18.67 -16.19
C SER A 609 16.94 -18.60 -15.85
N GLN A 610 16.36 -19.77 -15.56
CA GLN A 610 14.98 -19.87 -15.10
C GLN A 610 14.93 -19.94 -13.57
N ILE A 611 13.98 -19.24 -12.96
CA ILE A 611 13.64 -19.31 -11.53
C ILE A 611 12.20 -19.81 -11.33
N ASP A 612 11.83 -20.12 -10.10
CA ASP A 612 10.45 -20.45 -9.75
C ASP A 612 9.50 -19.26 -9.97
N ASN A 613 8.23 -19.55 -10.26
CA ASN A 613 7.20 -18.53 -10.35
C ASN A 613 6.89 -17.99 -8.94
N PHE A 614 6.72 -16.68 -8.81
CA PHE A 614 6.48 -16.02 -7.52
C PHE A 614 5.44 -14.91 -7.63
N GLN A 615 4.88 -14.47 -6.48
CA GLN A 615 3.98 -13.32 -6.41
C GLN A 615 4.74 -11.98 -6.39
N ASN A 616 4.20 -10.97 -7.05
CA ASN A 616 4.81 -9.64 -7.23
C ASN A 616 5.18 -8.90 -5.93
N ILE A 617 4.61 -9.26 -4.77
CA ILE A 617 5.08 -8.85 -3.43
C ILE A 617 6.60 -9.03 -3.23
N ASN A 618 7.23 -9.97 -3.93
CA ASN A 618 8.67 -10.24 -3.81
C ASN A 618 9.55 -9.21 -4.52
N VAL A 619 9.01 -8.42 -5.47
CA VAL A 619 9.79 -7.49 -6.29
C VAL A 619 10.39 -6.36 -5.45
N TYR A 620 9.71 -5.90 -4.40
CA TYR A 620 10.24 -4.86 -3.50
C TYR A 620 11.57 -5.26 -2.85
N ASN A 621 11.67 -6.49 -2.32
CA ASN A 621 12.93 -6.99 -1.74
C ASN A 621 14.03 -7.13 -2.80
N ILE A 622 13.70 -7.67 -3.98
CA ILE A 622 14.63 -7.81 -5.10
C ILE A 622 15.16 -6.43 -5.54
N LEU A 623 14.28 -5.44 -5.62
CA LEU A 623 14.62 -4.06 -5.98
C LEU A 623 15.51 -3.42 -4.91
N CYS A 624 15.17 -3.58 -3.63
CA CYS A 624 15.98 -3.09 -2.52
C CYS A 624 17.39 -3.70 -2.53
N ASP A 625 17.50 -5.03 -2.62
CA ASP A 625 18.78 -5.73 -2.66
C ASP A 625 19.64 -5.29 -3.87
N SER A 626 19.03 -5.00 -5.02
CA SER A 626 19.74 -4.64 -6.25
C SER A 626 20.49 -3.31 -6.19
N VAL A 627 20.09 -2.40 -5.28
CA VAL A 627 20.78 -1.12 -4.99
C VAL A 627 21.40 -1.08 -3.58
N GLY A 628 21.29 -2.16 -2.79
CA GLY A 628 21.83 -2.24 -1.43
C GLY A 628 21.00 -1.54 -0.35
N LEU A 629 19.69 -1.36 -0.58
CA LEU A 629 18.75 -0.88 0.44
C LEU A 629 18.40 -1.98 1.44
N ILE A 630 18.17 -1.57 2.68
CA ILE A 630 17.51 -2.42 3.68
C ILE A 630 16.00 -2.28 3.45
N PRO A 631 15.27 -3.35 3.07
CA PRO A 631 13.82 -3.28 2.89
C PRO A 631 13.11 -3.11 4.24
N GLU A 632 12.02 -2.34 4.26
CA GLU A 632 11.07 -2.31 5.38
C GLU A 632 10.30 -3.63 5.49
N PRO A 633 9.72 -3.97 6.67
CA PRO A 633 8.95 -5.20 6.85
C PRO A 633 7.78 -5.32 5.86
N ASN A 634 7.80 -6.37 5.05
CA ASN A 634 6.85 -6.60 3.95
C ASN A 634 6.47 -8.09 3.84
N ASN A 635 5.61 -8.45 2.89
CA ASN A 635 5.11 -9.82 2.71
C ASN A 635 5.99 -10.68 1.78
N GLY A 636 6.92 -10.09 1.03
CA GLY A 636 7.87 -10.81 0.19
C GLY A 636 8.94 -11.55 0.98
N THR A 637 9.39 -12.70 0.46
CA THR A 637 10.39 -13.58 1.09
C THR A 637 11.65 -13.79 0.24
N LEU A 638 11.58 -13.57 -1.08
CA LEU A 638 12.75 -13.69 -1.95
C LEU A 638 13.76 -12.57 -1.70
N ARG A 639 15.05 -12.89 -1.81
CA ARG A 639 16.22 -12.02 -1.64
C ARG A 639 17.24 -12.33 -2.73
N LEU A 640 18.13 -11.40 -3.04
CA LEU A 640 19.24 -11.65 -3.97
C LEU A 640 20.42 -12.36 -3.29
N PRO A 641 21.17 -13.23 -4.00
CA PRO A 641 20.93 -13.68 -5.38
C PRO A 641 19.80 -14.72 -5.47
N LEU A 642 19.07 -14.73 -6.59
CA LEU A 642 17.94 -15.64 -6.80
C LEU A 642 18.38 -17.10 -7.02
N THR A 643 17.64 -18.05 -6.46
CA THR A 643 17.86 -19.50 -6.69
C THR A 643 17.32 -19.91 -8.06
N THR A 644 18.17 -20.46 -8.92
CA THR A 644 17.79 -20.90 -10.28
C THR A 644 17.46 -22.38 -10.34
N MET A 645 16.49 -22.74 -11.19
CA MET A 645 16.10 -24.13 -11.51
C MET A 645 16.83 -24.70 -12.73
N GLY A 646 17.78 -23.96 -13.29
CA GLY A 646 18.45 -24.26 -14.55
C GLY A 646 18.21 -23.16 -15.58
N THR A 647 18.05 -23.52 -16.85
CA THR A 647 17.82 -22.59 -17.95
C THR A 647 16.50 -22.85 -18.67
N HIS A 648 15.91 -21.82 -19.26
CA HIS A 648 14.66 -21.96 -20.04
C HIS A 648 14.87 -22.90 -21.24
N LYS A 649 13.97 -23.86 -21.42
CA LYS A 649 13.90 -24.75 -22.60
C LYS A 649 12.68 -24.39 -23.46
N SER A 650 12.70 -24.77 -24.73
CA SER A 650 11.54 -24.59 -25.63
C SER A 650 10.29 -25.33 -25.13
N GLU A 651 10.48 -26.50 -24.54
CA GLU A 651 9.42 -27.35 -23.93
C GLU A 651 8.85 -26.75 -22.63
N ASP A 652 9.54 -25.79 -22.03
CA ASP A 652 9.13 -25.18 -20.75
C ASP A 652 8.13 -24.02 -20.93
N THR A 653 7.82 -23.63 -22.15
CA THR A 653 6.87 -22.55 -22.50
C THR A 653 5.46 -22.85 -21.93
N PRO A 654 4.87 -21.98 -21.10
CA PRO A 654 3.47 -22.14 -20.67
C PRO A 654 2.54 -22.18 -21.88
N PRO A 655 1.51 -23.05 -21.93
CA PRO A 655 0.55 -23.05 -23.02
C PRO A 655 -0.16 -21.70 -23.11
N GLU A 656 -0.47 -21.26 -24.33
CA GLU A 656 -1.28 -20.05 -24.55
C GLU A 656 -2.63 -20.23 -23.83
N PRO A 657 -3.02 -19.30 -22.96
CA PRO A 657 -4.25 -19.45 -22.18
C PRO A 657 -5.47 -19.27 -23.09
N GLU A 658 -6.31 -20.30 -23.17
CA GLU A 658 -7.59 -20.20 -23.89
C GLU A 658 -8.47 -19.11 -23.27
N ASP A 659 -8.99 -18.21 -24.11
CA ASP A 659 -10.07 -17.31 -23.72
C ASP A 659 -11.35 -18.14 -23.45
N PRO A 660 -12.22 -17.72 -22.51
CA PRO A 660 -13.48 -18.40 -22.23
C PRO A 660 -14.41 -18.37 -23.45
N VAL A 661 -14.54 -19.52 -24.11
CA VAL A 661 -15.34 -19.70 -25.33
C VAL A 661 -16.83 -19.40 -25.06
N PRO A 662 -17.53 -18.63 -25.92
CA PRO A 662 -18.96 -18.39 -25.76
C PRO A 662 -19.78 -19.67 -25.96
N PRO A 663 -20.90 -19.86 -25.22
CA PRO A 663 -21.72 -21.08 -25.29
C PRO A 663 -22.53 -21.26 -26.60
N TYR A 664 -22.27 -20.47 -27.64
CA TYR A 664 -22.96 -20.49 -28.94
C TYR A 664 -22.01 -20.56 -30.14
N THR A 665 -20.90 -21.29 -30.02
CA THR A 665 -20.26 -21.86 -31.23
C THR A 665 -21.16 -22.95 -31.78
N THR A 666 -22.04 -22.56 -32.71
CA THR A 666 -22.95 -23.48 -33.41
C THR A 666 -22.13 -24.60 -34.07
N THR A 667 -22.61 -25.84 -33.92
CA THR A 667 -22.00 -27.09 -34.41
C THR A 667 -21.39 -26.95 -35.81
N GLN A 668 -20.06 -26.80 -35.89
CA GLN A 668 -19.35 -27.17 -37.11
C GLN A 668 -19.29 -28.70 -37.16
N VAL A 669 -19.89 -29.26 -38.21
CA VAL A 669 -19.88 -30.70 -38.48
C VAL A 669 -18.42 -31.15 -38.64
N PRO A 670 -17.94 -32.19 -37.94
CA PRO A 670 -16.58 -32.66 -38.10
C PRO A 670 -16.35 -33.14 -39.55
N ALA A 671 -15.37 -32.58 -40.23
CA ALA A 671 -14.84 -33.17 -41.45
C ALA A 671 -14.24 -34.56 -41.10
N PRO A 672 -14.54 -35.62 -41.86
CA PRO A 672 -14.11 -36.97 -41.51
C PRO A 672 -12.59 -37.10 -41.56
N ALA A 673 -12.02 -37.67 -40.49
CA ALA A 673 -10.59 -37.84 -40.33
C ALA A 673 -9.99 -38.79 -41.40
N SER A 674 -8.95 -38.33 -42.10
CA SER A 674 -8.14 -39.16 -42.99
C SER A 674 -7.04 -39.88 -42.21
N THR A 675 -7.21 -41.19 -42.01
CA THR A 675 -6.20 -42.09 -41.39
C THR A 675 -4.93 -42.16 -42.25
N PRO A 676 -3.72 -42.15 -41.66
CA PRO A 676 -2.47 -42.25 -42.42
C PRO A 676 -2.18 -43.68 -42.89
N ALA A 677 -1.74 -43.83 -44.14
CA ALA A 677 -1.17 -45.05 -44.69
C ALA A 677 0.17 -44.72 -45.37
N GLY A 678 1.22 -45.49 -45.08
CA GLY A 678 2.58 -45.19 -45.49
C GLY A 678 3.07 -45.95 -46.72
N GLN A 679 4.11 -45.35 -47.33
CA GLN A 679 5.21 -45.96 -48.10
C GLN A 679 4.92 -46.65 -49.46
N SER A 680 5.61 -46.08 -50.46
CA SER A 680 6.41 -46.76 -51.50
C SER A 680 5.85 -47.02 -52.91
N ALA A 681 6.81 -46.94 -53.85
CA ALA A 681 6.82 -47.38 -55.25
C ALA A 681 6.11 -46.51 -56.32
N THR A 682 6.88 -45.57 -56.88
CA THR A 682 6.89 -45.27 -58.33
C THR A 682 7.29 -46.53 -59.13
N PRO A 683 6.78 -46.79 -60.35
CA PRO A 683 7.34 -46.10 -61.54
C PRO A 683 6.37 -45.87 -62.74
N ASP A 684 6.83 -45.07 -63.72
CA ASP A 684 6.52 -45.08 -65.18
C ASP A 684 5.05 -45.29 -65.65
N LYS A 685 4.44 -44.43 -66.49
CA LYS A 685 5.01 -43.86 -67.73
C LYS A 685 4.08 -42.81 -68.38
N SER A 686 4.69 -41.81 -69.04
CA SER A 686 4.28 -41.06 -70.25
C SER A 686 2.79 -41.08 -70.68
N ILE A 687 2.17 -39.92 -70.98
CA ILE A 687 2.29 -39.27 -72.30
C ILE A 687 1.96 -37.76 -72.26
N GLN A 688 2.81 -37.02 -72.99
CA GLN A 688 2.73 -35.69 -73.64
C GLN A 688 1.35 -35.31 -74.24
N VAL A 689 0.97 -34.09 -74.65
CA VAL A 689 1.53 -32.72 -74.86
C VAL A 689 0.30 -31.82 -75.18
N ASP A 690 0.18 -30.54 -74.80
CA ASP A 690 0.70 -29.32 -75.49
C ASP A 690 0.47 -28.05 -74.61
N PRO A 691 1.15 -26.91 -74.86
CA PRO A 691 1.30 -25.82 -73.89
C PRO A 691 0.60 -24.48 -74.21
N VAL A 692 0.78 -23.54 -73.28
CA VAL A 692 0.41 -22.11 -73.30
C VAL A 692 1.02 -21.32 -74.47
N PRO A 693 0.30 -20.33 -75.03
CA PRO A 693 0.89 -19.14 -75.66
C PRO A 693 0.82 -17.89 -74.77
N GLN A 694 1.89 -17.09 -74.79
CA GLN A 694 2.04 -15.81 -74.07
C GLN A 694 1.25 -14.65 -74.76
N PRO A 695 1.43 -13.38 -74.33
CA PRO A 695 2.53 -12.61 -74.92
C PRO A 695 3.35 -11.71 -73.97
N THR A 696 4.67 -11.86 -74.10
CA THR A 696 5.70 -10.80 -74.13
C THR A 696 6.36 -10.88 -75.54
N PRO A 697 7.30 -10.02 -76.01
CA PRO A 697 8.05 -8.94 -75.35
C PRO A 697 8.03 -7.60 -76.15
N SER A 698 8.68 -6.52 -75.69
CA SER A 698 9.98 -5.98 -76.20
C SER A 698 9.91 -4.44 -76.17
N ALA A 699 10.96 -3.60 -76.23
CA ALA A 699 12.41 -3.62 -75.91
C ALA A 699 12.88 -2.12 -75.97
N SER A 700 14.10 -1.63 -75.77
CA SER A 700 15.47 -2.14 -75.49
C SER A 700 16.30 -1.00 -74.87
N ALA A 701 17.46 -1.27 -74.26
CA ALA A 701 18.35 -0.22 -73.69
C ALA A 701 19.12 0.58 -74.75
N SER A 702 19.28 1.90 -74.56
CA SER A 702 20.58 2.63 -74.62
C SER A 702 20.42 4.17 -74.63
N ASN A 703 21.42 4.83 -74.04
CA ASN A 703 21.96 6.17 -74.33
C ASN A 703 21.36 7.49 -73.76
N ASP A 704 22.30 8.19 -73.09
CA ASP A 704 22.65 9.63 -73.13
C ASP A 704 21.86 10.70 -72.33
N ASP A 705 22.58 11.23 -71.33
CA ASP A 705 22.70 12.63 -70.86
C ASP A 705 21.63 13.68 -71.25
N GLU A 706 20.94 14.29 -70.26
CA GLU A 706 21.23 15.64 -69.74
C GLU A 706 20.20 16.13 -68.69
N LYS A 707 20.60 17.19 -67.96
CA LYS A 707 19.95 17.94 -66.86
C LYS A 707 18.44 18.26 -67.02
N GLY A 708 17.76 18.41 -65.87
CA GLY A 708 16.49 19.13 -65.76
C GLY A 708 15.95 19.15 -64.33
N ASP A 709 15.91 20.32 -63.72
CA ASP A 709 15.69 20.60 -62.30
C ASP A 709 14.26 20.36 -61.75
N ASP A 710 14.20 20.03 -60.44
CA ASP A 710 13.25 20.50 -59.40
C ASP A 710 11.73 20.14 -59.31
N GLU A 711 11.29 20.15 -58.03
CA GLU A 711 9.94 20.25 -57.42
C GLU A 711 9.05 18.99 -57.11
N GLU A 712 9.11 18.59 -55.83
CA GLU A 712 8.04 18.24 -54.86
C GLU A 712 7.00 17.12 -55.10
N SER A 713 7.02 16.12 -54.18
CA SER A 713 5.81 15.73 -53.43
C SER A 713 6.14 14.95 -52.12
N GLU A 714 6.58 15.64 -51.08
CA GLU A 714 6.46 15.15 -49.69
C GLU A 714 5.18 15.72 -49.08
N GLY A 715 4.21 14.86 -48.74
CA GLY A 715 2.92 15.34 -48.21
C GLY A 715 1.84 14.28 -47.92
N ALA A 716 2.12 12.98 -48.09
CA ALA A 716 1.15 11.91 -47.86
C ALA A 716 1.23 11.27 -46.45
N ASP A 717 2.43 11.20 -45.86
CA ASP A 717 2.65 10.43 -44.63
C ASP A 717 2.43 11.22 -43.33
N GLU A 718 2.69 12.54 -43.33
CA GLU A 718 2.43 13.38 -42.15
C GLU A 718 0.92 13.47 -41.86
N ASP A 719 0.08 13.53 -42.89
CA ASP A 719 -1.36 13.69 -42.78
C ASP A 719 -2.05 12.44 -42.18
N ALA A 720 -1.47 11.25 -42.41
CA ALA A 720 -1.89 10.01 -41.76
C ALA A 720 -1.52 9.98 -40.27
N MET A 721 -0.32 10.45 -39.91
CA MET A 721 0.13 10.54 -38.53
C MET A 721 -0.60 11.65 -37.74
N GLN A 722 -0.97 12.75 -38.41
CA GLN A 722 -1.80 13.83 -37.87
C GLN A 722 -3.22 13.31 -37.55
N LYS A 723 -3.86 12.59 -38.49
CA LYS A 723 -5.18 11.96 -38.28
C LYS A 723 -5.15 10.90 -37.17
N GLY A 724 -4.04 10.16 -37.01
CA GLY A 724 -3.82 9.27 -35.87
C GLY A 724 -3.78 10.02 -34.52
N LYS A 725 -3.11 11.18 -34.47
CA LYS A 725 -3.07 12.04 -33.27
C LYS A 725 -4.44 12.65 -32.95
N GLU A 726 -5.19 13.13 -33.95
CA GLU A 726 -6.54 13.68 -33.77
C GLU A 726 -7.53 12.59 -33.29
N ALA A 727 -7.43 11.38 -33.83
CA ALA A 727 -8.21 10.23 -33.34
C ALA A 727 -7.87 9.85 -31.88
N MET A 728 -6.61 10.00 -31.45
CA MET A 728 -6.25 9.82 -30.03
C MET A 728 -6.79 10.94 -29.12
N ILE A 729 -6.89 12.18 -29.61
CA ILE A 729 -7.49 13.29 -28.85
C ILE A 729 -8.98 13.02 -28.61
N GLY A 730 -9.72 12.64 -29.66
CA GLY A 730 -11.16 12.36 -29.56
C GLY A 730 -11.52 11.21 -28.61
N VAL A 731 -10.63 10.24 -28.39
CA VAL A 731 -10.90 9.07 -27.52
C VAL A 731 -10.74 9.39 -26.04
N TRP A 732 -9.75 10.21 -25.67
CA TRP A 732 -9.61 10.69 -24.29
C TRP A 732 -10.75 11.60 -23.86
N ASP A 733 -11.32 12.37 -24.80
CA ASP A 733 -12.49 13.19 -24.51
C ASP A 733 -13.80 12.38 -24.61
N TRP A 734 -13.88 11.32 -25.41
CA TRP A 734 -14.97 10.33 -25.39
C TRP A 734 -15.05 9.55 -24.06
N LEU A 735 -13.91 9.13 -23.49
CA LEU A 735 -13.86 8.51 -22.16
C LEU A 735 -14.39 9.45 -21.07
N LYS A 736 -14.05 10.75 -21.12
CA LYS A 736 -14.59 11.76 -20.21
C LYS A 736 -16.09 12.01 -20.45
N ASP A 737 -16.53 12.13 -21.70
CA ASP A 737 -17.92 12.38 -22.08
C ASP A 737 -18.85 11.20 -21.72
N LYS A 738 -18.34 9.96 -21.75
CA LYS A 738 -19.07 8.77 -21.30
C LYS A 738 -19.33 8.77 -19.78
N PHE A 739 -18.34 9.14 -18.97
CA PHE A 739 -18.52 9.22 -17.50
C PHE A 739 -19.20 10.54 -17.05
N GLY A 740 -19.09 11.63 -17.80
CA GLY A 740 -19.74 12.91 -17.50
C GLY A 740 -21.28 12.86 -17.51
N LYS A 741 -21.88 11.95 -18.31
CA LYS A 741 -23.34 11.87 -18.50
C LYS A 741 -24.12 11.37 -17.28
N VAL A 742 -23.45 10.81 -16.27
CA VAL A 742 -24.04 10.49 -14.96
C VAL A 742 -24.10 11.75 -14.07
N TRP A 743 -23.17 12.70 -14.24
CA TRP A 743 -23.02 13.88 -13.38
C TRP A 743 -24.11 14.95 -13.61
N ASP A 744 -24.46 15.22 -14.87
CA ASP A 744 -25.49 16.21 -15.23
C ASP A 744 -26.91 15.79 -14.81
N LYS A 745 -27.11 14.51 -14.49
CA LYS A 745 -28.40 13.96 -14.01
C LYS A 745 -28.58 14.10 -12.49
N ILE A 746 -27.52 14.46 -11.75
CA ILE A 746 -27.49 14.56 -10.28
C ILE A 746 -27.54 16.02 -9.78
N LYS A 747 -27.34 17.03 -10.66
CA LYS A 747 -27.39 18.46 -10.29
C LYS A 747 -28.42 19.24 -11.12
N GLY A 748 -29.65 19.41 -10.61
CA GLY A 748 -30.64 20.25 -11.30
C GLY A 748 -32.06 20.34 -10.72
N SER A 749 -32.23 20.66 -9.43
CA SER A 749 -33.55 21.06 -8.89
C SER A 749 -33.44 22.35 -8.08
N LYS A 750 -34.19 23.39 -8.49
CA LYS A 750 -34.20 24.79 -8.00
C LYS A 750 -32.88 25.53 -8.31
N GLY A 751 -32.86 26.75 -8.85
CA GLY A 751 -33.68 27.96 -8.60
C GLY A 751 -32.77 28.97 -7.88
N ASP A 752 -32.63 30.26 -8.23
CA ASP A 752 -33.57 31.21 -8.85
C ASP A 752 -32.82 32.38 -9.55
N LYS A 753 -33.53 33.06 -10.47
CA LYS A 753 -33.58 34.52 -10.78
C LYS A 753 -32.34 35.45 -10.91
N GLU A 754 -32.51 36.35 -11.90
CA GLU A 754 -32.13 37.78 -11.94
C GLU A 754 -30.64 38.18 -11.95
N SER A 755 -30.13 38.51 -13.16
CA SER A 755 -29.80 39.91 -13.50
C SER A 755 -29.49 40.07 -15.00
N GLU A 756 -30.48 40.45 -15.81
CA GLU A 756 -30.24 41.03 -17.14
C GLU A 756 -30.44 42.54 -17.07
N GLU A 757 -29.36 43.31 -17.20
CA GLU A 757 -29.48 44.66 -17.73
C GLU A 757 -28.21 45.10 -18.47
N ASN A 758 -28.44 45.55 -19.71
CA ASN A 758 -27.69 46.60 -20.43
C ASN A 758 -26.65 46.20 -21.50
N LYS A 759 -26.77 46.91 -22.64
CA LYS A 759 -26.03 46.86 -23.92
C LYS A 759 -26.34 45.67 -24.85
N GLY A 760 -26.73 45.85 -26.11
CA GLY A 760 -27.01 47.08 -26.87
C GLY A 760 -26.44 47.04 -28.29
N SER A 761 -27.34 46.99 -29.28
CA SER A 761 -27.20 47.43 -30.68
C SER A 761 -25.80 47.50 -31.31
N GLU A 762 -25.50 46.59 -32.25
CA GLU A 762 -25.58 46.86 -33.71
C GLU A 762 -25.74 45.55 -34.49
#